data_AF-A0A091VJJ3-F1
#
_entry.id   AF-A0A091VJJ3-F1
#
_cell.length_a   1.000
_cell.length_b   1.000
_cell.length_c   1.000
_cell.angle_alpha   90.00
_cell.angle_beta   90.00
_cell.angle_gamma   90.00
#
_symmetry.space_group_name_H-M   'P 1'
#
loop_
_entity.id
_entity.type
_entity.pdbx_description
1 polymer ?
#
loop_
_entity_poly.entity_id
_entity_poly.type
_entity_poly.pdbx_seq_one_letter_code
_entity_poly.pdbx_strand_id
1 'polypeptide(L)'
;MSMNNSPNVFLDPNANRFQVNIINESHDNNETSQEDVGADPPHYEETSFTDEAHNRLTISYRPGKRELYDNFLQNGEKTEASLHPYDTHTKMYYLQTFGHNTVDPVPKIDYYRNTGSVSGNKLSRPSLLEIHEQLAKNIAVSTGSAERVANGESSAGDETAVSKEEENKTGLVKFGWVKGVLVRCMLNIWGVMLFIRLSWIVGQAGIGLGVIIILLATMVTSITGLSTSAIATNGFVRGGGAYYLISRSLGPEFGGSIGLIFAFANAVAVAMYVVGFAETVVELLKESATLMVDESNDIRIIGTITVVCLLGISVAGMEWEAKAQVILLIVLLVAIANFFIGTVIPTNNEKKARGFFNYQASIFAENFGPDFRSGEGFFSVFAIFFPAATGILAGANISGDLKDPQGAIPKGTMLAILITTVAYIGVAICAASCVVRDATGNINDTVVPGMSCNGSSACSLGYDFSRCASQPCDYGLMNNFQVMSMVSGFGPLITAGIFSATLSSALASLVSAPKVFQALCKDNIYKGLHFFAKGYGKNNEPIRGYVLTFVIAMAFILIAELNTIAPIISNFFLASYALINFSCFHASYAKSPGWRPAFRYYNMWVSLFGALLCCGVMFVINWWAALITYAIELFLYIYVTYKKPEVNWGSSTQALYYINALDSALALTTVEDHVKNFRPQCIALTGAPMIRPALLDITHTFTKNNGLCICCEVYTGPRKLCVKEMNSGMAKKQDWLTKNKRKAFYAAVAAESFRDGVKSLLQASGLGRMKPNTLVIGFKKDWRNATATQVMHYLFPYFSQYTEELEKLEQERLALEATIKENDFEEGKSGICGFFRKASTLNISKHETKKESTINTIQSMHVGEFNQKLLEASTQFKKKQGKGTIDIWWLFDDGGLTILIPYILTIRKKWKNCKLRIFTGGKVNRIEEEKLVMASLLSKFRIKFADINIICDINIKPHKESWKFFEEMIEPYRLHESCKDITTAEKLKRETPWKITDAELEAFKEKSYRQVRLNELLQEHSRAANLIVLSLPVARKGVVSDYLYMAWLEILSKNLPPILMVRGNHKNVLTFYS
;
A
#
# COMPACT_ATOMS: atom_id res chain seq x y z
N MET A 1 -13.91 -9.46 -50.01
CA MET A 1 -13.37 -9.27 -51.38
C MET A 1 -11.97 -8.68 -51.26
N SER A 2 -11.15 -8.80 -52.31
CA SER A 2 -9.72 -8.47 -52.32
C SER A 2 -9.42 -7.27 -53.27
N MET A 3 -8.12 -6.99 -53.48
CA MET A 3 -7.52 -6.04 -54.43
C MET A 3 -7.36 -4.57 -53.95
N ASN A 4 -6.28 -3.84 -54.29
CA ASN A 4 -4.93 -4.23 -54.78
C ASN A 4 -3.89 -3.07 -54.61
N ASN A 5 -2.59 -3.43 -54.60
CA ASN A 5 -1.39 -2.72 -55.13
C ASN A 5 -1.10 -1.23 -54.83
N SER A 6 -0.07 -0.97 -53.98
CA SER A 6 1.34 -0.54 -54.29
C SER A 6 1.65 0.36 -55.53
N PRO A 7 2.87 0.99 -55.68
CA PRO A 7 4.12 0.97 -54.88
C PRO A 7 4.85 2.36 -54.71
N ASN A 8 6.17 2.33 -54.41
CA ASN A 8 7.24 3.35 -54.65
C ASN A 8 7.54 4.39 -53.51
N VAL A 9 8.76 4.67 -52.97
CA VAL A 9 10.22 4.74 -53.37
C VAL A 9 10.69 6.18 -53.01
N PHE A 10 11.82 6.54 -52.36
CA PHE A 10 13.01 5.84 -51.78
C PHE A 10 13.79 6.80 -50.82
N LEU A 11 14.93 6.33 -50.26
CA LEU A 11 16.10 7.05 -49.70
C LEU A 11 16.19 7.40 -48.18
N ASP A 12 17.46 7.34 -47.74
CA ASP A 12 18.08 7.27 -46.39
C ASP A 12 18.99 8.52 -46.13
N PRO A 13 19.88 8.64 -45.10
CA PRO A 13 20.10 7.86 -43.86
C PRO A 13 20.34 8.69 -42.55
N ASN A 14 20.44 8.00 -41.39
CA ASN A 14 21.30 8.26 -40.19
C ASN A 14 21.33 9.66 -39.48
N ALA A 15 21.53 9.78 -38.15
CA ALA A 15 21.49 8.84 -37.00
C ALA A 15 21.56 9.63 -35.68
N ASN A 16 21.05 9.09 -34.55
CA ASN A 16 21.73 9.00 -33.24
C ASN A 16 20.84 8.42 -32.09
N ARG A 17 21.49 7.99 -31.00
CA ARG A 17 20.96 7.13 -29.91
C ARG A 17 20.57 7.94 -28.63
N PHE A 18 20.09 7.40 -27.51
CA PHE A 18 20.43 6.17 -26.78
C PHE A 18 19.26 5.51 -26.02
N GLN A 19 19.43 4.23 -25.69
CA GLN A 19 18.61 3.45 -24.75
C GLN A 19 19.53 2.48 -23.98
N VAL A 20 19.25 2.20 -22.71
CA VAL A 20 20.09 1.39 -21.81
C VAL A 20 19.46 0.02 -21.55
N ASN A 21 20.29 -1.03 -21.47
CA ASN A 21 19.94 -2.36 -20.97
C ASN A 21 21.11 -2.93 -20.15
N ILE A 22 20.85 -4.00 -19.39
CA ILE A 22 21.71 -4.52 -18.32
C ILE A 22 22.27 -5.91 -18.71
N ILE A 23 23.51 -6.24 -18.32
CA ILE A 23 23.91 -7.42 -17.49
C ILE A 23 25.41 -7.75 -17.62
N ASN A 24 26.02 -8.07 -16.46
CA ASN A 24 27.32 -8.73 -16.19
C ASN A 24 28.66 -7.99 -16.41
N GLU A 25 29.62 -8.45 -15.61
CA GLU A 25 31.04 -8.11 -15.58
C GLU A 25 31.86 -9.09 -16.43
N SER A 26 32.92 -8.61 -17.10
CA SER A 26 34.22 -9.30 -17.20
C SER A 26 35.29 -8.38 -17.79
N HIS A 27 36.53 -8.58 -17.33
CA HIS A 27 37.83 -8.14 -17.86
C HIS A 27 37.96 -8.18 -19.42
N ASP A 28 38.86 -7.44 -20.08
CA ASP A 28 40.11 -6.81 -19.59
C ASP A 28 40.65 -5.63 -20.46
N ASN A 29 41.74 -5.02 -19.97
CA ASN A 29 42.73 -4.06 -20.54
C ASN A 29 42.79 -3.85 -22.09
N ASN A 30 43.10 -2.66 -22.64
CA ASN A 30 44.40 -1.96 -22.57
C ASN A 30 44.31 -0.45 -22.97
N GLU A 31 45.28 0.37 -22.50
CA GLU A 31 46.06 1.47 -23.18
C GLU A 31 45.36 2.50 -24.13
N THR A 32 45.69 3.81 -24.20
CA THR A 32 46.66 4.72 -23.52
C THR A 32 46.34 6.20 -23.86
N SER A 33 46.83 7.17 -23.06
CA SER A 33 47.04 8.62 -23.39
C SER A 33 45.80 9.49 -23.73
N GLN A 34 45.73 10.81 -23.43
CA GLN A 34 46.63 11.75 -22.75
C GLN A 34 45.83 12.95 -22.14
N GLU A 35 46.38 13.59 -21.10
CA GLU A 35 46.40 15.03 -20.66
C GLU A 35 45.27 16.03 -21.11
N ASP A 36 44.86 17.06 -20.34
CA ASP A 36 45.57 17.80 -19.26
C ASP A 36 44.67 18.67 -18.31
N VAL A 37 45.25 19.13 -17.18
CA VAL A 37 44.89 20.22 -16.18
C VAL A 37 43.44 20.41 -15.66
N GLY A 38 43.24 20.58 -14.32
CA GLY A 38 41.91 21.00 -13.79
C GLY A 38 41.64 21.46 -12.32
N ALA A 39 42.48 21.17 -11.31
CA ALA A 39 42.45 21.68 -9.90
C ALA A 39 41.15 21.68 -9.04
N ASP A 40 41.14 20.80 -8.02
CA ASP A 40 40.66 20.90 -6.60
C ASP A 40 39.35 21.59 -6.15
N PRO A 41 38.60 20.88 -5.28
CA PRO A 41 37.99 21.42 -4.04
C PRO A 41 38.52 20.74 -2.75
N PRO A 42 38.30 21.31 -1.54
CA PRO A 42 39.27 21.17 -0.43
C PRO A 42 38.99 20.07 0.63
N HIS A 43 40.02 19.84 1.45
CA HIS A 43 40.02 19.07 2.71
C HIS A 43 38.97 19.51 3.74
N TYR A 44 38.63 18.60 4.64
CA TYR A 44 38.31 18.90 6.04
C TYR A 44 39.11 17.98 6.98
N GLU A 45 39.25 18.38 8.24
CA GLU A 45 40.35 17.95 9.12
C GLU A 45 40.02 16.77 10.03
N GLU A 46 41.01 15.89 10.25
CA GLU A 46 41.19 15.19 11.52
C GLU A 46 42.14 16.01 12.42
N THR A 47 41.96 15.98 13.74
CA THR A 47 43.08 15.87 14.72
C THR A 47 42.59 15.81 16.16
N SER A 48 43.06 14.82 16.93
CA SER A 48 43.70 15.04 18.25
C SER A 48 44.45 13.78 18.71
N PHE A 49 45.78 13.89 18.80
CA PHE A 49 46.78 13.20 19.66
C PHE A 49 46.27 12.00 20.50
N THR A 50 46.77 10.76 20.36
CA THR A 50 48.16 10.26 20.60
C THR A 50 48.67 10.51 22.03
N ASP A 51 49.57 9.71 22.64
CA ASP A 51 50.29 8.48 22.20
C ASP A 51 49.83 7.27 23.07
N GLU A 52 50.32 6.02 23.03
CA GLU A 52 51.34 5.26 22.26
C GLU A 52 50.77 3.79 22.12
N ALA A 53 51.44 2.65 21.86
CA ALA A 53 52.86 2.34 21.86
C ALA A 53 53.34 1.32 20.81
N HIS A 54 54.65 1.36 20.52
CA HIS A 54 55.37 0.41 19.67
C HIS A 54 55.36 -1.06 20.17
N ASN A 55 54.87 -2.01 19.34
CA ASN A 55 55.80 -2.96 18.71
C ASN A 55 55.27 -3.82 17.54
N ARG A 56 56.22 -4.07 16.65
CA ARG A 56 56.32 -5.02 15.51
C ARG A 56 55.95 -6.48 15.87
N LEU A 57 55.69 -7.41 14.95
CA LEU A 57 56.01 -7.48 13.49
C LEU A 57 55.03 -8.42 12.73
N THR A 58 55.22 -8.55 11.42
CA THR A 58 54.32 -9.18 10.42
C THR A 58 54.86 -10.50 9.82
N ILE A 59 53.93 -11.30 9.27
CA ILE A 59 54.05 -12.19 8.08
C ILE A 59 55.14 -13.29 8.07
N SER A 60 54.72 -14.56 7.93
CA SER A 60 54.98 -15.39 6.72
C SER A 60 54.46 -16.83 6.89
N TYR A 61 54.39 -17.56 5.77
CA TYR A 61 53.86 -18.93 5.65
C TYR A 61 54.92 -19.82 4.97
N ARG A 62 55.12 -21.08 5.40
CA ARG A 62 55.89 -22.09 4.64
C ARG A 62 55.50 -23.53 5.01
N PRO A 63 55.42 -24.48 4.04
CA PRO A 63 54.97 -25.85 4.29
C PRO A 63 56.07 -26.93 4.18
N GLY A 64 55.85 -28.11 4.79
CA GLY A 64 56.27 -29.39 4.18
C GLY A 64 56.97 -30.47 5.04
N LYS A 65 56.49 -31.72 4.85
CA LYS A 65 57.15 -33.04 5.08
C LYS A 65 57.26 -33.60 6.51
N ARG A 66 57.77 -34.85 6.56
CA ARG A 66 57.37 -36.00 7.42
C ARG A 66 58.53 -36.55 8.28
N GLU A 67 58.13 -37.44 9.20
CA GLU A 67 58.85 -38.63 9.72
C GLU A 67 59.78 -38.53 10.96
N LEU A 68 59.92 -39.69 11.63
CA LEU A 68 60.47 -39.99 12.98
C LEU A 68 59.76 -39.29 14.15
N TYR A 69 59.34 -39.99 15.22
CA TYR A 69 60.13 -40.91 16.02
C TYR A 69 59.37 -42.15 16.52
N ASP A 70 60.08 -43.26 16.60
CA ASP A 70 59.69 -44.50 17.29
C ASP A 70 60.39 -44.61 18.65
N ASN A 71 59.93 -45.56 19.48
CA ASN A 71 60.55 -46.03 20.74
C ASN A 71 60.67 -45.02 21.90
N PHE A 72 59.81 -45.19 22.93
CA PHE A 72 60.28 -45.46 24.29
C PHE A 72 59.21 -46.22 25.09
N LEU A 73 59.57 -47.41 25.58
CA LEU A 73 58.73 -48.29 26.41
C LEU A 73 59.63 -48.93 27.49
N GLN A 74 59.03 -49.36 28.61
CA GLN A 74 59.69 -49.82 29.86
C GLN A 74 60.36 -48.67 30.64
N ASN A 75 60.24 -48.53 31.98
CA ASN A 75 59.42 -49.15 33.03
C ASN A 75 59.33 -48.13 34.22
N GLY A 76 58.44 -48.24 35.23
CA GLY A 76 57.36 -49.20 35.48
C GLY A 76 57.12 -49.37 37.01
N GLU A 77 55.84 -49.41 37.44
CA GLU A 77 55.37 -49.51 38.85
C GLU A 77 55.67 -48.29 39.77
N LYS A 78 54.83 -47.82 40.71
CA LYS A 78 53.48 -48.15 41.27
C LYS A 78 52.96 -46.85 41.98
N THR A 79 51.73 -46.62 42.46
CA THR A 79 50.52 -47.45 42.75
C THR A 79 49.23 -46.58 42.66
N GLU A 80 48.04 -47.21 42.65
CA GLU A 80 46.73 -46.76 43.18
C GLU A 80 46.30 -45.26 43.17
N ALA A 81 45.54 -44.88 42.13
CA ALA A 81 44.26 -44.15 42.28
C ALA A 81 43.37 -44.44 41.06
N SER A 82 42.09 -44.76 41.26
CA SER A 82 41.24 -45.33 40.20
C SER A 82 40.64 -44.30 39.25
N LEU A 83 41.35 -43.99 38.16
CA LEU A 83 40.80 -43.29 36.99
C LEU A 83 41.08 -44.12 35.73
N HIS A 84 40.09 -44.89 35.26
CA HIS A 84 40.19 -45.58 33.96
C HIS A 84 39.69 -44.68 32.82
N PRO A 85 40.56 -44.25 31.88
CA PRO A 85 40.14 -43.61 30.65
C PRO A 85 39.54 -44.64 29.67
N TYR A 86 38.72 -44.17 28.73
CA TYR A 86 38.13 -45.02 27.69
C TYR A 86 39.12 -45.32 26.56
N ASP A 87 39.22 -46.60 26.18
CA ASP A 87 40.02 -47.07 25.04
C ASP A 87 39.62 -46.42 23.71
N THR A 88 40.61 -45.84 23.03
CA THR A 88 40.45 -45.28 21.67
C THR A 88 40.61 -46.34 20.58
N HIS A 89 39.94 -47.50 20.68
CA HIS A 89 40.02 -48.56 19.66
C HIS A 89 38.71 -49.37 19.43
N THR A 90 37.57 -48.70 19.16
CA THR A 90 36.36 -49.39 18.66
C THR A 90 35.52 -48.56 17.67
N LYS A 91 36.02 -48.38 16.44
CA LYS A 91 35.28 -47.74 15.33
C LYS A 91 34.22 -48.67 14.68
N MET A 92 33.27 -49.23 15.46
CA MET A 92 32.09 -49.93 14.88
C MET A 92 30.93 -50.21 15.88
N TYR A 93 30.30 -49.19 16.50
CA TYR A 93 29.11 -49.42 17.37
C TYR A 93 28.06 -48.28 17.45
N TYR A 94 27.79 -47.55 16.35
CA TYR A 94 26.75 -46.51 16.34
C TYR A 94 25.34 -47.07 16.02
N LEU A 95 24.49 -47.08 17.06
CA LEU A 95 23.02 -47.25 17.05
C LEU A 95 22.41 -48.49 16.36
N GLN A 96 22.26 -49.58 17.11
CA GLN A 96 21.12 -50.49 16.95
C GLN A 96 19.86 -49.87 17.57
N THR A 97 19.01 -49.25 16.77
CA THR A 97 17.71 -48.74 17.21
C THR A 97 16.67 -49.87 17.15
N PHE A 98 16.29 -50.39 18.33
CA PHE A 98 15.42 -51.58 18.49
C PHE A 98 15.95 -52.87 17.82
N GLY A 99 17.28 -53.07 17.80
CA GLY A 99 17.92 -54.33 17.38
C GLY A 99 18.23 -54.46 15.89
N HIS A 100 17.67 -53.60 15.03
CA HIS A 100 17.82 -53.66 13.58
C HIS A 100 18.31 -52.32 13.00
N ASN A 101 18.87 -52.35 11.78
CA ASN A 101 19.54 -51.21 11.15
C ASN A 101 18.56 -50.10 10.74
N THR A 102 18.16 -49.24 11.70
CA THR A 102 17.44 -47.99 11.46
C THR A 102 18.23 -46.79 11.97
N VAL A 103 18.58 -45.88 11.05
CA VAL A 103 19.60 -44.82 11.27
C VAL A 103 19.03 -43.56 11.94
N ASP A 104 17.70 -43.47 12.10
CA ASP A 104 17.04 -42.32 12.74
C ASP A 104 17.21 -42.38 14.28
N PRO A 105 17.76 -41.34 14.94
CA PRO A 105 17.95 -41.32 16.38
C PRO A 105 16.66 -41.08 17.17
N VAL A 106 16.56 -41.71 18.34
CA VAL A 106 15.52 -41.45 19.36
C VAL A 106 15.80 -40.08 20.04
N PRO A 107 14.76 -39.28 20.39
CA PRO A 107 14.96 -37.99 21.04
C PRO A 107 15.81 -38.02 22.31
N LYS A 108 16.82 -37.15 22.37
CA LYS A 108 17.74 -37.00 23.52
C LYS A 108 18.01 -35.54 23.83
N ILE A 109 18.19 -35.24 25.11
CA ILE A 109 18.41 -33.88 25.63
C ILE A 109 19.65 -33.18 25.05
N ASP A 110 20.68 -33.95 24.69
CA ASP A 110 21.98 -33.39 24.27
C ASP A 110 21.97 -32.80 22.86
N TYR A 111 21.03 -33.22 21.99
CA TYR A 111 20.85 -32.62 20.67
C TYR A 111 20.34 -31.17 20.73
N TYR A 112 19.86 -30.70 21.89
CA TYR A 112 19.24 -29.38 22.09
C TYR A 112 20.13 -28.39 22.89
N ARG A 113 21.41 -28.71 23.12
CA ARG A 113 22.40 -27.80 23.72
C ARG A 113 22.87 -26.73 22.72
N ASN A 114 23.23 -25.54 23.21
CA ASN A 114 23.69 -24.42 22.37
C ASN A 114 25.17 -24.55 21.98
N THR A 115 25.62 -23.85 20.94
CA THR A 115 27.01 -23.92 20.43
C THR A 115 28.03 -23.14 21.28
N GLY A 116 27.58 -22.24 22.16
CA GLY A 116 28.46 -21.35 22.95
C GLY A 116 28.72 -21.75 24.41
N SER A 117 28.39 -22.96 24.85
CA SER A 117 28.59 -23.37 26.26
C SER A 117 29.96 -24.01 26.50
N VAL A 118 30.78 -23.42 27.38
CA VAL A 118 32.18 -23.78 27.68
C VAL A 118 32.40 -25.21 28.23
N SER A 119 31.34 -25.94 28.59
CA SER A 119 31.45 -27.25 29.25
C SER A 119 30.86 -28.42 28.43
N GLY A 120 31.72 -29.10 27.67
CA GLY A 120 31.50 -30.45 27.15
C GLY A 120 31.31 -30.55 25.63
N ASN A 121 32.00 -31.51 25.01
CA ASN A 121 31.95 -31.75 23.57
C ASN A 121 30.53 -32.13 23.09
N LYS A 122 30.06 -31.44 22.06
CA LYS A 122 28.76 -31.70 21.41
C LYS A 122 28.84 -32.96 20.54
N LEU A 123 28.03 -33.97 20.86
CA LEU A 123 27.67 -35.00 19.89
C LEU A 123 26.86 -34.36 18.77
N SER A 124 27.50 -34.12 17.62
CA SER A 124 26.78 -33.63 16.44
C SER A 124 25.78 -34.68 15.97
N ARG A 125 24.59 -34.22 15.58
CA ARG A 125 23.64 -35.08 14.86
C ARG A 125 24.15 -35.19 13.42
N PRO A 126 24.32 -36.40 12.85
CA PRO A 126 24.60 -36.51 11.43
C PRO A 126 23.46 -35.86 10.65
N SER A 127 23.81 -35.04 9.67
CA SER A 127 22.86 -34.46 8.74
C SER A 127 22.15 -35.54 7.93
N LEU A 128 21.00 -35.22 7.36
CA LEU A 128 20.29 -36.13 6.46
C LEU A 128 21.13 -36.46 5.20
N LEU A 129 22.12 -35.60 4.89
CA LEU A 129 23.16 -35.79 3.88
C LEU A 129 24.10 -36.96 4.26
N GLU A 130 24.77 -36.88 5.41
CA GLU A 130 25.76 -37.85 5.89
C GLU A 130 25.14 -39.25 6.10
N ILE A 131 23.88 -39.31 6.55
CA ILE A 131 23.12 -40.57 6.67
C ILE A 131 22.94 -41.25 5.30
N HIS A 132 22.92 -40.49 4.20
CA HIS A 132 22.70 -41.01 2.85
C HIS A 132 24.01 -41.42 2.15
N GLU A 133 25.09 -40.63 2.27
CA GLU A 133 26.37 -40.89 1.57
C GLU A 133 27.07 -42.21 1.97
N GLN A 134 27.02 -42.60 3.25
CA GLN A 134 27.78 -43.75 3.76
C GLN A 134 27.37 -45.11 3.15
N LEU A 135 26.28 -45.17 2.39
CA LEU A 135 25.79 -46.38 1.73
C LEU A 135 26.03 -46.40 0.20
N ALA A 136 26.63 -45.34 -0.37
CA ALA A 136 26.74 -45.15 -1.81
C ALA A 136 28.09 -45.58 -2.42
N LYS A 137 29.14 -45.83 -1.61
CA LYS A 137 30.45 -46.28 -2.11
C LYS A 137 30.49 -47.78 -2.39
N ASN A 138 29.95 -48.18 -3.54
CA ASN A 138 30.40 -49.35 -4.30
C ASN A 138 29.83 -49.36 -5.74
N ILE A 139 30.65 -49.80 -6.71
CA ILE A 139 30.36 -50.08 -8.13
C ILE A 139 30.38 -48.90 -9.15
N ALA A 140 31.59 -48.71 -9.71
CA ALA A 140 31.93 -48.56 -11.15
C ALA A 140 31.72 -47.25 -11.96
N VAL A 141 32.57 -47.12 -13.01
CA VAL A 141 32.81 -45.93 -13.89
C VAL A 141 33.26 -46.39 -15.30
N SER A 142 32.86 -45.69 -16.38
CA SER A 142 33.51 -45.59 -17.73
C SER A 142 32.66 -44.66 -18.63
N THR A 143 33.09 -43.50 -19.19
CA THR A 143 34.04 -43.18 -20.33
C THR A 143 33.65 -43.72 -21.71
N GLY A 144 33.68 -42.97 -22.85
CA GLY A 144 33.96 -41.53 -23.11
C GLY A 144 34.07 -41.17 -24.63
N SER A 145 34.40 -39.90 -24.99
CA SER A 145 34.90 -39.38 -26.32
C SER A 145 33.99 -39.46 -27.59
N ALA A 146 34.13 -38.65 -28.67
CA ALA A 146 34.75 -37.33 -28.95
C ALA A 146 34.41 -36.76 -30.39
N GLU A 147 34.56 -35.43 -30.62
CA GLU A 147 34.93 -34.69 -31.89
C GLU A 147 34.10 -34.79 -33.23
N ARG A 148 34.12 -33.86 -34.23
CA ARG A 148 34.45 -32.40 -34.40
C ARG A 148 34.15 -31.91 -35.88
N VAL A 149 34.14 -30.58 -36.14
CA VAL A 149 34.51 -29.84 -37.43
C VAL A 149 33.43 -29.17 -38.38
N ALA A 150 33.72 -27.89 -38.74
CA ALA A 150 33.42 -27.05 -39.95
C ALA A 150 32.03 -26.40 -40.29
N ASN A 151 31.96 -25.08 -40.04
CA ASN A 151 31.82 -23.90 -40.96
C ASN A 151 30.85 -23.85 -42.17
N GLY A 152 30.19 -22.68 -42.33
CA GLY A 152 29.57 -22.18 -43.58
C GLY A 152 28.77 -20.87 -43.39
N GLU A 153 29.00 -19.85 -44.23
CA GLU A 153 28.37 -18.50 -44.21
C GLU A 153 27.19 -18.42 -45.23
N SER A 154 26.40 -17.35 -45.48
CA SER A 154 26.44 -15.90 -45.16
C SER A 154 25.04 -15.26 -45.36
N SER A 155 24.82 -14.00 -44.88
CA SER A 155 23.89 -12.94 -45.37
C SER A 155 22.36 -13.20 -45.55
N ALA A 156 21.45 -12.21 -45.53
CA ALA A 156 21.37 -10.84 -44.95
C ALA A 156 19.91 -10.31 -45.13
N GLY A 157 19.46 -9.30 -44.35
CA GLY A 157 18.28 -8.45 -44.70
C GLY A 157 17.19 -8.21 -43.64
N ASP A 158 17.04 -6.95 -43.22
CA ASP A 158 15.99 -6.36 -42.36
C ASP A 158 15.10 -5.41 -43.23
N GLU A 159 13.93 -4.83 -42.91
CA GLU A 159 12.87 -4.86 -41.86
C GLU A 159 11.60 -4.23 -42.55
N THR A 160 10.52 -3.63 -42.02
CA THR A 160 10.07 -3.25 -40.66
C THR A 160 8.52 -3.36 -40.50
N ALA A 161 8.10 -3.53 -39.25
CA ALA A 161 6.82 -3.13 -38.61
C ALA A 161 5.64 -2.46 -39.38
N VAL A 162 4.42 -2.88 -39.00
CA VAL A 162 3.15 -2.13 -38.96
C VAL A 162 2.36 -2.64 -37.74
N SER A 163 1.69 -1.87 -36.87
CA SER A 163 1.73 -0.45 -36.50
C SER A 163 1.09 -0.30 -35.09
N LYS A 164 0.93 0.93 -34.55
CA LYS A 164 0.04 1.23 -33.41
C LYS A 164 -1.07 2.17 -33.86
N GLU A 165 -2.25 2.01 -33.28
CA GLU A 165 -3.44 2.85 -33.54
C GLU A 165 -3.53 4.01 -32.55
N GLU A 166 -4.07 5.15 -32.98
CA GLU A 166 -4.54 6.25 -32.11
C GLU A 166 -6.02 6.57 -32.42
N GLU A 167 -6.85 6.75 -31.38
CA GLU A 167 -8.28 7.08 -31.54
C GLU A 167 -8.52 8.59 -31.71
N ASN A 168 -9.16 8.99 -32.80
CA ASN A 168 -9.75 10.32 -32.96
C ASN A 168 -11.00 10.50 -32.06
N LYS A 169 -11.18 11.70 -31.48
CA LYS A 169 -12.47 12.14 -30.90
C LYS A 169 -12.83 13.57 -31.29
N THR A 170 -14.13 13.77 -31.48
CA THR A 170 -14.75 14.97 -32.09
C THR A 170 -14.80 16.17 -31.14
N GLY A 171 -14.94 17.37 -31.71
CA GLY A 171 -14.72 18.62 -31.00
C GLY A 171 -15.90 19.14 -30.16
N LEU A 172 -15.56 19.66 -28.96
CA LEU A 172 -16.22 20.83 -28.37
C LEU A 172 -15.25 22.03 -28.47
N VAL A 173 -15.80 23.25 -28.56
CA VAL A 173 -15.01 24.48 -28.59
C VAL A 173 -14.49 24.80 -27.17
N LYS A 174 -13.30 24.31 -26.87
CA LYS A 174 -12.63 24.47 -25.57
C LYS A 174 -12.05 25.89 -25.37
N PHE A 175 -12.16 26.42 -24.15
CA PHE A 175 -11.66 27.74 -23.77
C PHE A 175 -10.13 27.80 -23.63
N GLY A 176 -9.56 28.96 -23.99
CA GLY A 176 -8.17 29.31 -23.67
C GLY A 176 -7.99 29.84 -22.26
N TRP A 177 -6.75 29.85 -21.76
CA TRP A 177 -6.41 30.16 -20.36
C TRP A 177 -6.90 31.54 -19.87
N VAL A 178 -6.88 32.57 -20.73
CA VAL A 178 -7.36 33.92 -20.40
C VAL A 178 -8.85 33.91 -20.07
N LYS A 179 -9.69 33.43 -21.00
CA LYS A 179 -11.16 33.42 -20.82
C LYS A 179 -11.64 32.36 -19.82
N GLY A 180 -10.98 31.20 -19.77
CA GLY A 180 -11.40 30.08 -18.92
C GLY A 180 -10.88 30.13 -17.48
N VAL A 181 -9.67 30.65 -17.25
CA VAL A 181 -9.04 30.66 -15.91
C VAL A 181 -8.90 32.08 -15.39
N LEU A 182 -8.13 32.95 -16.07
CA LEU A 182 -7.80 34.29 -15.56
C LEU A 182 -9.07 35.12 -15.27
N VAL A 183 -9.96 35.25 -16.25
CA VAL A 183 -11.23 36.00 -16.12
C VAL A 183 -12.12 35.44 -15.01
N ARG A 184 -12.26 34.11 -14.90
CA ARG A 184 -13.11 33.49 -13.87
C ARG A 184 -12.52 33.63 -12.46
N CYS A 185 -11.21 33.52 -12.30
CA CYS A 185 -10.57 33.77 -11.02
C CYS A 185 -10.69 35.25 -10.63
N MET A 186 -10.45 36.20 -11.54
CA MET A 186 -10.60 37.64 -11.25
C MET A 186 -12.04 38.01 -10.83
N LEU A 187 -13.06 37.52 -11.53
CA LEU A 187 -14.47 37.74 -11.17
C LEU A 187 -14.83 37.19 -9.78
N ASN A 188 -14.35 35.99 -9.43
CA ASN A 188 -14.67 35.36 -8.15
C ASN A 188 -13.82 35.85 -6.97
N ILE A 189 -12.69 36.53 -7.24
CA ILE A 189 -11.89 37.21 -6.20
C ILE A 189 -12.49 38.61 -5.96
N TRP A 190 -12.79 39.38 -7.00
CA TRP A 190 -13.40 40.72 -6.92
C TRP A 190 -14.90 40.68 -6.56
N GLY A 191 -15.21 40.24 -5.35
CA GLY A 191 -16.56 40.27 -4.77
C GLY A 191 -16.89 41.56 -4.01
N VAL A 192 -17.99 41.50 -3.23
CA VAL A 192 -18.57 42.61 -2.42
C VAL A 192 -17.54 43.49 -1.72
N MET A 193 -16.58 42.83 -1.07
CA MET A 193 -15.65 43.45 -0.12
C MET A 193 -14.77 44.52 -0.76
N LEU A 194 -14.51 44.45 -2.08
CA LEU A 194 -13.70 45.45 -2.79
C LEU A 194 -14.30 46.85 -2.68
N PHE A 195 -15.62 46.97 -2.84
CA PHE A 195 -16.29 48.27 -2.86
C PHE A 195 -16.86 48.68 -1.50
N ILE A 196 -17.46 47.74 -0.77
CA ILE A 196 -18.29 48.05 0.41
C ILE A 196 -17.49 48.04 1.73
N ARG A 197 -16.44 47.20 1.84
CA ARG A 197 -15.70 47.00 3.11
C ARG A 197 -14.23 47.37 3.07
N LEU A 198 -13.60 47.50 1.90
CA LEU A 198 -12.18 47.85 1.81
C LEU A 198 -11.86 49.26 2.35
N SER A 199 -12.77 50.24 2.17
CA SER A 199 -12.71 51.56 2.80
C SER A 199 -12.69 51.45 4.34
N TRP A 200 -13.65 50.72 4.89
CA TRP A 200 -13.79 50.47 6.33
C TRP A 200 -12.59 49.73 6.93
N ILE A 201 -12.07 48.69 6.25
CA ILE A 201 -10.88 47.94 6.65
C ILE A 201 -9.68 48.87 6.84
N VAL A 202 -9.45 49.81 5.92
CA VAL A 202 -8.33 50.77 6.02
C VAL A 202 -8.64 51.90 7.01
N GLY A 203 -9.91 52.28 7.20
CA GLY A 203 -10.31 53.17 8.28
C GLY A 203 -9.94 52.63 9.67
N GLN A 204 -10.29 51.36 9.94
CA GLN A 204 -9.96 50.66 11.19
C GLN A 204 -8.46 50.36 11.33
N ALA A 205 -7.87 49.64 10.39
CA ALA A 205 -6.48 49.17 10.51
C ALA A 205 -5.43 50.24 10.17
N GLY A 206 -5.81 51.34 9.53
CA GLY A 206 -4.88 52.27 8.90
C GLY A 206 -4.21 51.69 7.65
N ILE A 207 -3.50 52.54 6.90
CA ILE A 207 -2.82 52.13 5.66
C ILE A 207 -1.76 51.05 5.92
N GLY A 208 -0.97 51.20 7.00
CA GLY A 208 0.12 50.28 7.31
C GLY A 208 -0.35 48.84 7.58
N LEU A 209 -1.25 48.64 8.54
CA LEU A 209 -1.76 47.29 8.85
C LEU A 209 -2.79 46.81 7.84
N GLY A 210 -3.52 47.70 7.16
CA GLY A 210 -4.41 47.33 6.05
C GLY A 210 -3.66 46.66 4.90
N VAL A 211 -2.50 47.18 4.50
CA VAL A 211 -1.63 46.53 3.50
C VAL A 211 -1.09 45.19 4.03
N ILE A 212 -0.75 45.09 5.31
CA ILE A 212 -0.30 43.81 5.92
C ILE A 212 -1.42 42.77 5.93
N ILE A 213 -2.67 43.14 6.20
CA ILE A 213 -3.85 42.26 6.09
C ILE A 213 -4.00 41.72 4.66
N ILE A 214 -3.88 42.59 3.65
CA ILE A 214 -3.96 42.19 2.24
C ILE A 214 -2.80 41.24 1.87
N LEU A 215 -1.58 41.54 2.27
CA LEU A 215 -0.40 40.71 2.01
C LEU A 215 -0.46 39.35 2.71
N LEU A 216 -0.99 39.28 3.94
CA LEU A 216 -1.19 38.03 4.67
C LEU A 216 -2.20 37.11 3.98
N ALA A 217 -3.33 37.67 3.52
CA ALA A 217 -4.32 36.92 2.75
C ALA A 217 -3.75 36.46 1.40
N THR A 218 -2.98 37.33 0.73
CA THR A 218 -2.28 37.00 -0.53
C THR A 218 -1.23 35.92 -0.34
N MET A 219 -0.52 35.87 0.79
CA MET A 219 0.44 34.81 1.09
C MET A 219 -0.28 33.45 1.21
N VAL A 220 -1.37 33.38 1.97
CA VAL A 220 -2.21 32.17 2.10
C VAL A 220 -2.70 31.68 0.74
N THR A 221 -3.25 32.57 -0.09
CA THR A 221 -3.85 32.19 -1.37
C THR A 221 -2.80 31.92 -2.45
N SER A 222 -1.66 32.60 -2.44
CA SER A 222 -0.53 32.31 -3.33
C SER A 222 0.06 30.93 -3.06
N ILE A 223 0.33 30.56 -1.80
CA ILE A 223 0.83 29.22 -1.44
C ILE A 223 -0.19 28.14 -1.86
N THR A 224 -1.47 28.38 -1.62
CA THR A 224 -2.54 27.47 -2.04
C THR A 224 -2.68 27.40 -3.58
N GLY A 225 -2.36 28.49 -4.29
CA GLY A 225 -2.23 28.54 -5.74
C GLY A 225 -1.06 27.71 -6.29
N LEU A 226 0.10 27.73 -5.61
CA LEU A 226 1.24 26.85 -5.92
C LEU A 226 0.87 25.37 -5.70
N SER A 227 0.22 25.04 -4.58
CA SER A 227 -0.27 23.68 -4.29
C SER A 227 -1.32 23.21 -5.31
N THR A 228 -2.26 24.09 -5.69
CA THR A 228 -3.27 23.81 -6.73
C THR A 228 -2.62 23.63 -8.10
N SER A 229 -1.56 24.38 -8.40
CA SER A 229 -0.76 24.22 -9.63
C SER A 229 0.02 22.90 -9.67
N ALA A 230 0.49 22.42 -8.52
CA ALA A 230 1.09 21.10 -8.38
C ALA A 230 0.07 19.97 -8.64
N ILE A 231 -1.14 20.08 -8.08
CA ILE A 231 -2.25 19.16 -8.38
C ILE A 231 -2.61 19.19 -9.87
N ALA A 232 -2.81 20.37 -10.45
CA ALA A 232 -3.21 20.55 -11.84
C ALA A 232 -2.17 20.08 -12.87
N THR A 233 -0.90 19.96 -12.47
CA THR A 233 0.20 19.41 -13.30
C THR A 233 0.54 17.95 -12.97
N ASN A 234 -0.10 17.34 -11.97
CA ASN A 234 0.12 15.93 -11.62
C ASN A 234 -0.77 14.99 -12.44
N GLY A 235 -0.28 14.58 -13.62
CA GLY A 235 -0.95 13.61 -14.49
C GLY A 235 -2.00 14.23 -15.42
N PHE A 236 -2.65 13.40 -16.23
CA PHE A 236 -3.52 13.85 -17.31
C PHE A 236 -4.91 14.31 -16.79
N VAL A 237 -5.18 15.61 -16.92
CA VAL A 237 -6.43 16.23 -16.47
C VAL A 237 -7.59 15.87 -17.42
N ARG A 238 -8.42 14.91 -17.00
CA ARG A 238 -9.74 14.66 -17.62
C ARG A 238 -10.78 15.61 -17.06
N GLY A 239 -11.82 15.89 -17.83
CA GLY A 239 -12.85 16.86 -17.45
C GLY A 239 -13.73 16.39 -16.30
N GLY A 240 -13.58 17.04 -15.14
CA GLY A 240 -14.39 16.81 -13.94
C GLY A 240 -14.34 17.91 -12.88
N GLY A 241 -13.75 19.07 -13.18
CA GLY A 241 -13.64 20.22 -12.27
C GLY A 241 -12.57 20.04 -11.17
N ALA A 242 -12.62 20.92 -10.16
CA ALA A 242 -11.60 21.00 -9.12
C ALA A 242 -11.61 19.78 -8.19
N TYR A 243 -12.80 19.27 -7.82
CA TYR A 243 -12.90 18.05 -7.01
C TYR A 243 -12.28 16.84 -7.72
N TYR A 244 -12.48 16.68 -9.03
CA TYR A 244 -11.89 15.57 -9.78
C TYR A 244 -10.36 15.66 -9.86
N LEU A 245 -9.82 16.88 -10.02
CA LEU A 245 -8.37 17.13 -9.91
C LEU A 245 -7.84 16.68 -8.54
N ILE A 246 -8.42 17.23 -7.47
CA ILE A 246 -8.00 16.95 -6.08
C ILE A 246 -8.12 15.45 -5.75
N SER A 247 -9.26 14.83 -6.04
CA SER A 247 -9.54 13.45 -5.63
C SER A 247 -8.71 12.40 -6.38
N ARG A 248 -8.37 12.65 -7.65
CA ARG A 248 -7.56 11.72 -8.46
C ARG A 248 -6.06 11.87 -8.24
N SER A 249 -5.57 13.07 -7.90
CA SER A 249 -4.14 13.29 -7.61
C SER A 249 -3.75 12.96 -6.16
N LEU A 250 -4.68 13.05 -5.20
CA LEU A 250 -4.39 12.90 -3.75
C LEU A 250 -5.04 11.66 -3.11
N GLY A 251 -6.04 11.06 -3.76
CA GLY A 251 -6.76 9.88 -3.29
C GLY A 251 -8.11 10.20 -2.61
N PRO A 252 -8.96 9.18 -2.36
CA PRO A 252 -10.33 9.36 -1.90
C PRO A 252 -10.45 9.90 -0.47
N GLU A 253 -9.45 9.68 0.38
CA GLU A 253 -9.46 10.11 1.79
C GLU A 253 -9.40 11.64 1.90
N PHE A 254 -8.47 12.29 1.20
CA PHE A 254 -8.37 13.75 1.13
C PHE A 254 -9.38 14.36 0.15
N GLY A 255 -9.60 13.74 -1.01
CA GLY A 255 -10.58 14.22 -1.98
C GLY A 255 -12.00 14.28 -1.41
N GLY A 256 -12.40 13.28 -0.63
CA GLY A 256 -13.72 13.20 0.00
C GLY A 256 -13.97 14.29 1.04
N SER A 257 -12.99 14.61 1.88
CA SER A 257 -13.10 15.67 2.90
C SER A 257 -13.03 17.07 2.28
N ILE A 258 -12.01 17.35 1.47
CA ILE A 258 -11.83 18.64 0.78
C ILE A 258 -13.06 18.97 -0.08
N GLY A 259 -13.56 18.00 -0.85
CA GLY A 259 -14.72 18.20 -1.73
C GLY A 259 -16.01 18.58 -0.98
N LEU A 260 -16.24 18.00 0.19
CA LEU A 260 -17.44 18.28 0.99
C LEU A 260 -17.38 19.68 1.61
N ILE A 261 -16.23 20.04 2.21
CA ILE A 261 -16.04 21.34 2.86
C ILE A 261 -15.98 22.47 1.84
N PHE A 262 -15.32 22.27 0.69
CA PHE A 262 -15.32 23.25 -0.39
C PHE A 262 -16.73 23.44 -0.99
N ALA A 263 -17.55 22.39 -1.12
CA ALA A 263 -18.95 22.54 -1.52
C ALA A 263 -19.76 23.36 -0.50
N PHE A 264 -19.56 23.13 0.79
CA PHE A 264 -20.22 23.89 1.86
C PHE A 264 -19.78 25.36 1.88
N ALA A 265 -18.47 25.64 1.82
CA ALA A 265 -17.91 26.99 1.78
C ALA A 265 -18.49 27.82 0.61
N ASN A 266 -18.55 27.23 -0.59
CA ASN A 266 -19.17 27.89 -1.75
C ASN A 266 -20.69 28.10 -1.56
N ALA A 267 -21.41 27.20 -0.86
CA ALA A 267 -22.84 27.37 -0.59
C ALA A 267 -23.12 28.52 0.40
N VAL A 268 -22.29 28.69 1.43
CA VAL A 268 -22.38 29.84 2.35
C VAL A 268 -21.93 31.14 1.65
N ALA A 269 -20.94 31.08 0.76
CA ALA A 269 -20.49 32.23 -0.01
C ALA A 269 -21.60 32.88 -0.86
N VAL A 270 -22.53 32.09 -1.42
CA VAL A 270 -23.73 32.63 -2.12
C VAL A 270 -24.50 33.59 -1.22
N ALA A 271 -24.67 33.26 0.07
CA ALA A 271 -25.38 34.13 1.01
C ALA A 271 -24.67 35.47 1.21
N MET A 272 -23.34 35.47 1.40
CA MET A 272 -22.55 36.70 1.56
C MET A 272 -22.62 37.60 0.33
N TYR A 273 -22.51 37.03 -0.87
CA TYR A 273 -22.61 37.81 -2.11
C TYR A 273 -24.02 38.40 -2.33
N VAL A 274 -25.07 37.68 -1.93
CA VAL A 274 -26.47 38.14 -2.03
C VAL A 274 -26.83 39.14 -0.92
N VAL A 275 -26.36 38.97 0.31
CA VAL A 275 -26.54 39.94 1.41
C VAL A 275 -25.84 41.26 1.06
N GLY A 276 -24.60 41.22 0.55
CA GLY A 276 -23.90 42.43 0.11
C GLY A 276 -24.54 43.15 -1.08
N PHE A 277 -25.22 42.42 -1.97
CA PHE A 277 -26.08 43.02 -3.00
C PHE A 277 -27.28 43.72 -2.37
N ALA A 278 -27.99 43.03 -1.48
CA ALA A 278 -29.18 43.55 -0.81
C ALA A 278 -28.88 44.78 0.06
N GLU A 279 -27.74 44.80 0.77
CA GLU A 279 -27.22 45.93 1.54
C GLU A 279 -27.12 47.19 0.67
N THR A 280 -26.47 47.12 -0.50
CA THR A 280 -26.38 48.24 -1.45
C THR A 280 -27.74 48.67 -2.03
N VAL A 281 -28.66 47.73 -2.26
CA VAL A 281 -30.02 48.08 -2.72
C VAL A 281 -30.80 48.81 -1.63
N VAL A 282 -30.67 48.39 -0.36
CA VAL A 282 -31.32 49.07 0.77
C VAL A 282 -30.71 50.43 1.05
N GLU A 283 -29.40 50.61 0.90
CA GLU A 283 -28.76 51.94 0.96
C GLU A 283 -29.32 52.90 -0.12
N LEU A 284 -29.57 52.41 -1.34
CA LEU A 284 -30.20 53.21 -2.42
C LEU A 284 -31.69 53.50 -2.17
N LEU A 285 -32.42 52.58 -1.53
CA LEU A 285 -33.80 52.83 -1.05
C LEU A 285 -33.81 53.86 0.09
N LYS A 286 -32.80 53.85 0.97
CA LYS A 286 -32.59 54.81 2.06
C LYS A 286 -32.24 56.20 1.53
N GLU A 287 -31.35 56.33 0.55
CA GLU A 287 -31.05 57.61 -0.13
C GLU A 287 -32.27 58.21 -0.85
N SER A 288 -33.20 57.36 -1.32
CA SER A 288 -34.44 57.79 -1.98
C SER A 288 -35.67 57.86 -1.06
N ALA A 289 -35.50 57.64 0.25
CA ALA A 289 -36.56 57.62 1.27
C ALA A 289 -37.72 56.62 0.98
N THR A 290 -37.40 55.47 0.38
CA THR A 290 -38.36 54.41 -0.02
C THR A 290 -38.14 53.06 0.71
N LEU A 291 -37.76 53.10 1.99
CA LEU A 291 -37.71 51.92 2.86
C LEU A 291 -39.09 51.23 2.95
N MET A 292 -39.11 49.90 2.98
CA MET A 292 -40.33 49.10 2.96
C MET A 292 -40.79 48.68 4.36
N VAL A 293 -39.86 48.22 5.21
CA VAL A 293 -40.13 47.79 6.59
C VAL A 293 -39.05 48.30 7.55
N ASP A 294 -37.88 47.65 7.55
CA ASP A 294 -36.71 47.99 8.37
C ASP A 294 -35.45 47.64 7.60
N GLU A 295 -34.32 48.33 7.82
CA GLU A 295 -33.06 48.09 7.10
C GLU A 295 -32.62 46.61 7.08
N SER A 296 -32.64 45.93 8.23
CA SER A 296 -32.31 44.49 8.33
C SER A 296 -33.36 43.58 7.69
N ASN A 297 -34.64 43.95 7.72
CA ASN A 297 -35.73 43.14 7.16
C ASN A 297 -35.82 43.31 5.63
N ASP A 298 -35.55 44.49 5.11
CA ASP A 298 -35.49 44.77 3.68
C ASP A 298 -34.29 44.04 3.05
N ILE A 299 -33.14 43.95 3.74
CA ILE A 299 -32.01 43.10 3.34
C ILE A 299 -32.44 41.61 3.22
N ARG A 300 -33.22 41.09 4.18
CA ARG A 300 -33.77 39.71 4.11
C ARG A 300 -34.66 39.54 2.88
N ILE A 301 -35.62 40.44 2.68
CA ILE A 301 -36.60 40.38 1.59
C ILE A 301 -35.91 40.43 0.22
N ILE A 302 -35.05 41.42 -0.01
CA ILE A 302 -34.32 41.60 -1.26
C ILE A 302 -33.35 40.44 -1.49
N GLY A 303 -32.66 39.96 -0.45
CA GLY A 303 -31.79 38.78 -0.52
C GLY A 303 -32.55 37.51 -0.91
N THR A 304 -33.71 37.25 -0.29
CA THR A 304 -34.59 36.12 -0.59
C THR A 304 -35.08 36.16 -2.05
N ILE A 305 -35.54 37.32 -2.53
CA ILE A 305 -35.96 37.49 -3.94
C ILE A 305 -34.78 37.24 -4.89
N THR A 306 -33.62 37.85 -4.60
CA THR A 306 -32.42 37.76 -5.45
C THR A 306 -31.91 36.33 -5.58
N VAL A 307 -31.84 35.56 -4.49
CA VAL A 307 -31.36 34.16 -4.55
C VAL A 307 -32.34 33.24 -5.27
N VAL A 308 -33.65 33.52 -5.24
CA VAL A 308 -34.66 32.82 -6.06
C VAL A 308 -34.47 33.12 -7.56
N CYS A 309 -34.22 34.38 -7.93
CA CYS A 309 -33.93 34.77 -9.31
C CYS A 309 -32.62 34.13 -9.82
N LEU A 310 -31.55 34.15 -9.01
CA LEU A 310 -30.27 33.51 -9.35
C LEU A 310 -30.39 31.99 -9.49
N LEU A 311 -31.21 31.33 -8.65
CA LEU A 311 -31.54 29.91 -8.81
C LEU A 311 -32.21 29.65 -10.15
N GLY A 312 -33.20 30.46 -10.54
CA GLY A 312 -33.85 30.36 -11.85
C GLY A 312 -32.86 30.47 -13.02
N ILE A 313 -31.94 31.45 -12.98
CA ILE A 313 -30.89 31.62 -13.98
C ILE A 313 -29.96 30.40 -14.03
N SER A 314 -29.53 29.87 -12.88
CA SER A 314 -28.64 28.70 -12.81
C SER A 314 -29.25 27.43 -13.40
N VAL A 315 -30.57 27.25 -13.27
CA VAL A 315 -31.31 26.11 -13.83
C VAL A 315 -31.59 26.27 -15.33
N ALA A 316 -31.67 27.51 -15.84
CA ALA A 316 -31.92 27.80 -17.26
C ALA A 316 -30.73 27.44 -18.18
N GLY A 317 -29.48 27.52 -17.70
CA GLY A 317 -28.34 26.81 -18.32
C GLY A 317 -27.01 27.56 -18.42
N MET A 318 -25.92 26.79 -18.30
CA MET A 318 -24.50 27.21 -18.29
C MET A 318 -24.07 28.16 -19.41
N GLU A 319 -24.64 28.04 -20.62
CA GLU A 319 -24.19 28.85 -21.77
C GLU A 319 -24.51 30.34 -21.64
N TRP A 320 -25.54 30.69 -20.86
CA TRP A 320 -25.90 32.08 -20.58
C TRP A 320 -25.01 32.66 -19.48
N GLU A 321 -24.72 31.90 -18.42
CA GLU A 321 -23.75 32.25 -17.36
C GLU A 321 -22.39 32.67 -17.96
N ALA A 322 -21.81 31.83 -18.82
CA ALA A 322 -20.50 32.05 -19.41
C ALA A 322 -20.45 33.21 -20.44
N LYS A 323 -21.60 33.69 -20.92
CA LYS A 323 -21.71 34.92 -21.74
C LYS A 323 -21.88 36.15 -20.84
N ALA A 324 -22.78 36.07 -19.84
CA ALA A 324 -23.05 37.16 -18.90
C ALA A 324 -21.79 37.58 -18.12
N GLN A 325 -21.00 36.63 -17.62
CA GLN A 325 -19.74 36.90 -16.89
C GLN A 325 -18.76 37.81 -17.65
N VAL A 326 -18.69 37.73 -18.98
CA VAL A 326 -17.79 38.60 -19.77
C VAL A 326 -18.30 40.04 -19.80
N ILE A 327 -19.62 40.25 -19.90
CA ILE A 327 -20.24 41.58 -19.84
C ILE A 327 -20.06 42.17 -18.44
N LEU A 328 -20.29 41.37 -17.40
CA LEU A 328 -20.12 41.75 -16.00
C LEU A 328 -18.67 42.16 -15.68
N LEU A 329 -17.67 41.43 -16.20
CA LEU A 329 -16.26 41.84 -16.07
C LEU A 329 -15.99 43.24 -16.66
N ILE A 330 -16.57 43.56 -17.82
CA ILE A 330 -16.36 44.87 -18.47
C ILE A 330 -16.93 45.99 -17.59
N VAL A 331 -18.16 45.82 -17.06
CA VAL A 331 -18.77 46.78 -16.12
C VAL A 331 -17.90 46.94 -14.87
N LEU A 332 -17.37 45.85 -14.32
CA LEU A 332 -16.53 45.84 -13.13
C LEU A 332 -15.19 46.57 -13.34
N LEU A 333 -14.51 46.31 -14.46
CA LEU A 333 -13.25 47.00 -14.82
C LEU A 333 -13.47 48.50 -15.04
N VAL A 334 -14.58 48.89 -15.68
CA VAL A 334 -14.94 50.29 -15.91
C VAL A 334 -15.32 51.00 -14.60
N ALA A 335 -15.97 50.30 -13.65
CA ALA A 335 -16.23 50.82 -12.31
C ALA A 335 -14.94 51.06 -11.50
N ILE A 336 -13.98 50.11 -11.53
CA ILE A 336 -12.67 50.26 -10.88
C ILE A 336 -11.89 51.45 -11.49
N ALA A 337 -11.93 51.62 -12.82
CA ALA A 337 -11.31 52.78 -13.49
C ALA A 337 -11.98 54.12 -13.09
N ASN A 338 -13.31 54.16 -13.00
CA ASN A 338 -14.09 55.32 -12.56
C ASN A 338 -13.79 55.75 -11.11
N PHE A 339 -13.44 54.80 -10.23
CA PHE A 339 -12.92 55.12 -8.89
C PHE A 339 -11.57 55.85 -8.96
N PHE A 340 -10.57 55.29 -9.66
CA PHE A 340 -9.24 55.90 -9.78
C PHE A 340 -9.23 57.23 -10.56
N ILE A 341 -10.16 57.43 -11.49
CA ILE A 341 -10.35 58.74 -12.15
C ILE A 341 -11.00 59.73 -11.17
N GLY A 342 -11.96 59.27 -10.35
CA GLY A 342 -12.66 60.08 -9.36
C GLY A 342 -11.74 60.72 -8.30
N THR A 343 -10.73 59.98 -7.81
CA THR A 343 -9.78 60.49 -6.80
C THR A 343 -8.92 61.67 -7.26
N VAL A 344 -8.87 61.94 -8.57
CA VAL A 344 -8.07 63.02 -9.19
C VAL A 344 -8.92 64.26 -9.54
N ILE A 345 -10.25 64.12 -9.60
CA ILE A 345 -11.17 65.22 -9.97
C ILE A 345 -11.30 66.20 -8.79
N PRO A 346 -11.29 67.54 -9.01
CA PRO A 346 -11.45 68.53 -7.93
C PRO A 346 -12.78 68.39 -7.17
N THR A 347 -12.75 68.57 -5.85
CA THR A 347 -13.90 68.30 -4.97
C THR A 347 -14.87 69.47 -4.83
N ASN A 348 -16.17 69.20 -5.02
CA ASN A 348 -17.25 70.10 -4.63
C ASN A 348 -17.37 70.17 -3.09
N ASN A 349 -17.90 71.29 -2.57
CA ASN A 349 -18.03 71.52 -1.13
C ASN A 349 -18.88 70.46 -0.40
N GLU A 350 -19.86 69.86 -1.08
CA GLU A 350 -20.65 68.72 -0.56
C GLU A 350 -19.78 67.46 -0.33
N LYS A 351 -18.87 67.15 -1.27
CA LYS A 351 -17.96 66.01 -1.11
C LYS A 351 -16.95 66.26 0.01
N LYS A 352 -16.48 67.50 0.19
CA LYS A 352 -15.63 67.91 1.34
C LYS A 352 -16.34 67.75 2.67
N ALA A 353 -17.59 68.20 2.78
CA ALA A 353 -18.39 68.04 3.99
C ALA A 353 -18.61 66.55 4.37
N ARG A 354 -18.70 65.66 3.38
CA ARG A 354 -18.75 64.19 3.56
C ARG A 354 -17.37 63.52 3.73
N GLY A 355 -16.28 64.30 3.78
CA GLY A 355 -14.95 63.85 4.15
C GLY A 355 -13.94 63.62 3.01
N PHE A 356 -14.26 63.92 1.75
CA PHE A 356 -13.37 63.71 0.59
C PHE A 356 -12.65 65.02 0.18
N PHE A 357 -11.32 65.01 0.20
CA PHE A 357 -10.46 66.19 0.08
C PHE A 357 -9.35 66.08 -0.99
N ASN A 358 -9.42 65.09 -1.88
CA ASN A 358 -8.35 64.67 -2.80
C ASN A 358 -7.06 64.24 -2.07
N TYR A 359 -6.04 63.83 -2.83
CA TYR A 359 -4.77 63.33 -2.29
C TYR A 359 -4.06 64.38 -1.42
N GLN A 360 -3.85 64.06 -0.14
CA GLN A 360 -3.16 64.95 0.80
C GLN A 360 -2.24 64.22 1.78
N ALA A 361 -1.06 64.79 2.02
CA ALA A 361 -0.06 64.21 2.91
C ALA A 361 -0.49 64.20 4.39
N SER A 362 -1.31 65.16 4.81
CA SER A 362 -1.86 65.26 6.17
C SER A 362 -2.85 64.12 6.47
N ILE A 363 -3.82 63.90 5.57
CA ILE A 363 -4.79 62.80 5.64
C ILE A 363 -4.08 61.45 5.55
N PHE A 364 -3.11 61.30 4.65
CA PHE A 364 -2.29 60.10 4.53
C PHE A 364 -1.54 59.77 5.84
N ALA A 365 -0.98 60.78 6.51
CA ALA A 365 -0.29 60.60 7.79
C ALA A 365 -1.24 60.22 8.94
N GLU A 366 -2.40 60.87 9.04
CA GLU A 366 -3.44 60.55 10.03
C GLU A 366 -3.99 59.11 9.86
N ASN A 367 -4.25 58.71 8.61
CA ASN A 367 -4.74 57.37 8.29
C ASN A 367 -3.64 56.29 8.28
N PHE A 368 -2.36 56.60 8.54
CA PHE A 368 -1.28 55.62 8.42
C PHE A 368 -1.33 54.55 9.53
N GLY A 369 -1.57 54.97 10.77
CA GLY A 369 -1.69 54.10 11.94
C GLY A 369 -3.12 53.59 12.18
N PRO A 370 -3.29 52.50 12.96
CA PRO A 370 -4.61 51.94 13.28
C PRO A 370 -5.41 52.80 14.26
N ASP A 371 -6.74 52.67 14.18
CA ASP A 371 -7.72 53.14 15.15
C ASP A 371 -8.86 52.10 15.18
N PHE A 372 -8.71 51.05 16.02
CA PHE A 372 -9.67 49.97 16.11
C PHE A 372 -10.82 50.36 17.06
N ARG A 373 -12.03 50.51 16.50
CA ARG A 373 -13.25 50.89 17.24
C ARG A 373 -14.23 49.73 17.38
N SER A 374 -15.26 49.90 18.18
CA SER A 374 -16.39 48.96 18.36
C SER A 374 -16.01 47.53 18.80
N GLY A 375 -14.82 47.32 19.37
CA GLY A 375 -14.33 46.01 19.80
C GLY A 375 -13.68 45.17 18.68
N GLU A 376 -13.50 45.73 17.50
CA GLU A 376 -12.74 45.11 16.42
C GLU A 376 -11.24 45.03 16.74
N GLY A 377 -10.52 44.17 16.01
CA GLY A 377 -9.07 44.07 16.08
C GLY A 377 -8.48 43.47 14.80
N PHE A 378 -7.14 43.38 14.74
CA PHE A 378 -6.43 42.96 13.53
C PHE A 378 -6.98 41.66 12.89
N PHE A 379 -7.27 40.64 13.70
CA PHE A 379 -7.73 39.33 13.20
C PHE A 379 -9.23 39.26 12.87
N SER A 380 -10.09 40.10 13.45
CA SER A 380 -11.51 40.18 13.05
C SER A 380 -11.65 40.97 11.73
N VAL A 381 -10.94 42.10 11.60
CA VAL A 381 -10.83 42.83 10.34
C VAL A 381 -10.20 41.96 9.23
N PHE A 382 -9.18 41.15 9.55
CA PHE A 382 -8.68 40.12 8.63
C PHE A 382 -9.76 39.08 8.27
N ALA A 383 -10.55 38.59 9.24
CA ALA A 383 -11.61 37.60 8.99
C ALA A 383 -12.74 38.13 8.08
N ILE A 384 -13.01 39.44 8.14
CA ILE A 384 -13.94 40.15 7.25
C ILE A 384 -13.30 40.39 5.87
N PHE A 385 -11.99 40.68 5.79
CA PHE A 385 -11.30 40.84 4.50
C PHE A 385 -11.09 39.52 3.75
N PHE A 386 -10.71 38.44 4.44
CA PHE A 386 -10.22 37.21 3.80
C PHE A 386 -11.12 36.62 2.69
N PRO A 387 -12.47 36.68 2.74
CA PRO A 387 -13.32 36.23 1.64
C PRO A 387 -13.02 36.94 0.31
N ALA A 388 -12.55 38.19 0.35
CA ALA A 388 -12.10 38.97 -0.81
C ALA A 388 -10.84 38.42 -1.49
N ALA A 389 -10.10 37.51 -0.85
CA ALA A 389 -8.96 36.82 -1.44
C ALA A 389 -9.30 35.38 -1.88
N THR A 390 -10.51 34.88 -1.58
CA THR A 390 -10.94 33.52 -1.94
C THR A 390 -11.30 33.41 -3.43
N GLY A 391 -11.96 32.33 -3.87
CA GLY A 391 -12.35 32.16 -5.27
C GLY A 391 -11.24 31.69 -6.23
N ILE A 392 -9.98 31.56 -5.79
CA ILE A 392 -8.83 31.13 -6.62
C ILE A 392 -9.00 29.79 -7.36
N LEU A 393 -9.92 28.93 -6.89
CA LEU A 393 -10.27 27.63 -7.48
C LEU A 393 -11.31 27.73 -8.62
N ALA A 394 -11.83 28.93 -8.94
CA ALA A 394 -12.85 29.15 -9.97
C ALA A 394 -12.43 28.64 -11.36
N GLY A 395 -11.17 28.87 -11.77
CA GLY A 395 -10.63 28.34 -13.02
C GLY A 395 -10.41 26.82 -13.02
N ALA A 396 -10.12 26.22 -11.85
CA ALA A 396 -10.00 24.76 -11.71
C ALA A 396 -11.37 24.06 -11.77
N ASN A 397 -12.45 24.73 -11.40
CA ASN A 397 -13.81 24.20 -11.46
C ASN A 397 -14.28 23.85 -12.89
N ILE A 398 -13.76 24.50 -13.93
CA ILE A 398 -14.06 24.19 -15.34
C ILE A 398 -12.91 23.49 -16.08
N SER A 399 -12.10 22.71 -15.36
CA SER A 399 -10.92 21.99 -15.92
C SER A 399 -11.21 21.08 -17.12
N GLY A 400 -12.47 20.67 -17.35
CA GLY A 400 -12.86 19.91 -18.55
C GLY A 400 -13.01 20.73 -19.83
N ASP A 401 -13.38 22.00 -19.67
CA ASP A 401 -13.74 22.90 -20.78
C ASP A 401 -12.53 23.68 -21.32
N LEU A 402 -11.37 23.53 -20.67
CA LEU A 402 -10.10 24.15 -21.07
C LEU A 402 -9.42 23.37 -22.21
N LYS A 403 -8.75 24.09 -23.12
CA LYS A 403 -7.96 23.51 -24.23
C LYS A 403 -6.79 22.69 -23.71
N ASP A 404 -6.03 23.26 -22.78
CA ASP A 404 -4.96 22.64 -22.00
C ASP A 404 -5.15 23.05 -20.53
N PRO A 405 -5.58 22.14 -19.63
CA PRO A 405 -5.74 22.47 -18.21
C PRO A 405 -4.40 22.62 -17.46
N GLN A 406 -3.37 21.87 -17.86
CA GLN A 406 -2.09 21.80 -17.15
C GLN A 406 -1.31 23.10 -17.27
N GLY A 407 -1.27 23.70 -18.46
CA GLY A 407 -0.65 25.01 -18.68
C GLY A 407 -1.56 26.19 -18.36
N ALA A 408 -2.89 26.04 -18.45
CA ALA A 408 -3.84 27.14 -18.21
C ALA A 408 -4.05 27.45 -16.73
N ILE A 409 -4.25 26.44 -15.88
CA ILE A 409 -4.64 26.64 -14.48
C ILE A 409 -3.54 27.40 -13.71
N PRO A 410 -2.25 27.02 -13.74
CA PRO A 410 -1.20 27.75 -13.03
C PRO A 410 -1.04 29.20 -13.51
N LYS A 411 -1.04 29.42 -14.84
CA LYS A 411 -0.86 30.75 -15.43
C LYS A 411 -2.01 31.68 -15.08
N GLY A 412 -3.25 31.24 -15.26
CA GLY A 412 -4.42 32.06 -14.99
C GLY A 412 -4.65 32.32 -13.51
N THR A 413 -4.44 31.32 -12.63
CA THR A 413 -4.66 31.50 -11.19
C THR A 413 -3.60 32.38 -10.53
N MET A 414 -2.31 32.15 -10.80
CA MET A 414 -1.25 32.98 -10.18
C MET A 414 -1.28 34.43 -10.69
N LEU A 415 -1.59 34.64 -11.98
CA LEU A 415 -1.73 36.00 -12.53
C LEU A 415 -3.01 36.70 -12.02
N ALA A 416 -4.10 35.97 -11.81
CA ALA A 416 -5.31 36.54 -11.18
C ALA A 416 -4.99 37.07 -9.77
N ILE A 417 -4.38 36.24 -8.91
CA ILE A 417 -4.01 36.61 -7.53
C ILE A 417 -3.11 37.86 -7.53
N LEU A 418 -2.14 37.94 -8.44
CA LEU A 418 -1.25 39.11 -8.54
C LEU A 418 -2.03 40.38 -8.93
N ILE A 419 -2.83 40.33 -9.99
CA ILE A 419 -3.62 41.49 -10.48
C ILE A 419 -4.61 41.96 -9.42
N THR A 420 -5.32 41.04 -8.77
CA THR A 420 -6.31 41.39 -7.73
C THR A 420 -5.65 41.96 -6.49
N THR A 421 -4.48 41.45 -6.08
CA THR A 421 -3.70 42.00 -4.95
C THR A 421 -3.25 43.43 -5.23
N VAL A 422 -2.69 43.69 -6.43
CA VAL A 422 -2.26 45.05 -6.82
C VAL A 422 -3.46 46.01 -6.85
N ALA A 423 -4.62 45.55 -7.34
CA ALA A 423 -5.85 46.34 -7.29
C ALA A 423 -6.30 46.63 -5.85
N TYR A 424 -6.31 45.63 -4.95
CA TYR A 424 -6.67 45.82 -3.54
C TYR A 424 -5.73 46.81 -2.83
N ILE A 425 -4.42 46.68 -2.99
CA ILE A 425 -3.44 47.61 -2.39
C ILE A 425 -3.61 49.02 -2.97
N GLY A 426 -3.79 49.14 -4.29
CA GLY A 426 -3.98 50.44 -4.96
C GLY A 426 -5.24 51.17 -4.48
N VAL A 427 -6.38 50.48 -4.42
CA VAL A 427 -7.65 51.07 -3.95
C VAL A 427 -7.59 51.39 -2.44
N ALA A 428 -7.00 50.51 -1.62
CA ALA A 428 -6.82 50.72 -0.18
C ALA A 428 -5.99 51.99 0.12
N ILE A 429 -4.83 52.14 -0.53
CA ILE A 429 -3.99 53.32 -0.38
C ILE A 429 -4.73 54.56 -0.89
N CYS A 430 -5.34 54.52 -2.08
CA CYS A 430 -6.03 55.67 -2.65
C CYS A 430 -7.18 56.18 -1.77
N ALA A 431 -8.08 55.30 -1.29
CA ALA A 431 -9.20 55.69 -0.44
C ALA A 431 -8.73 56.42 0.83
N ALA A 432 -7.74 55.86 1.53
CA ALA A 432 -7.20 56.45 2.75
C ALA A 432 -6.21 57.61 2.54
N SER A 433 -5.82 57.90 1.29
CA SER A 433 -5.01 59.09 0.97
C SER A 433 -5.86 60.34 0.71
N CYS A 434 -7.19 60.20 0.60
CA CYS A 434 -8.09 61.27 0.18
C CYS A 434 -9.39 61.42 0.97
N VAL A 435 -9.72 60.48 1.87
CA VAL A 435 -10.91 60.53 2.74
C VAL A 435 -10.48 60.45 4.21
N VAL A 436 -11.10 61.25 5.08
CA VAL A 436 -10.86 61.21 6.53
C VAL A 436 -11.66 60.10 7.23
N ARG A 437 -11.27 59.72 8.46
CA ARG A 437 -11.93 58.67 9.24
C ARG A 437 -13.41 58.92 9.50
N ASP A 438 -13.72 60.14 9.94
CA ASP A 438 -15.05 60.58 10.35
C ASP A 438 -15.38 61.93 9.68
N ALA A 439 -16.63 62.12 9.26
CA ALA A 439 -17.12 63.39 8.74
C ALA A 439 -18.62 63.57 9.03
N THR A 440 -19.06 64.80 9.31
CA THR A 440 -20.46 65.09 9.67
C THR A 440 -21.41 65.18 8.47
N GLY A 441 -20.89 65.35 7.24
CA GLY A 441 -21.72 65.59 6.05
C GLY A 441 -22.31 67.01 5.95
N ASN A 442 -22.19 67.81 7.01
CA ASN A 442 -22.79 69.14 7.12
C ASN A 442 -21.87 70.23 6.53
N ILE A 443 -22.39 71.00 5.57
CA ILE A 443 -21.65 72.07 4.89
C ILE A 443 -21.32 73.22 5.86
N ASN A 444 -22.10 73.39 6.93
CA ASN A 444 -21.95 74.49 7.89
C ASN A 444 -20.82 74.27 8.92
N ASP A 445 -20.22 73.08 9.00
CA ASP A 445 -19.13 72.76 9.94
C ASP A 445 -17.75 73.24 9.41
N THR A 446 -17.72 74.48 8.89
CA THR A 446 -16.51 75.12 8.34
C THR A 446 -15.84 76.05 9.34
N VAL A 447 -14.51 76.08 9.30
CA VAL A 447 -13.66 76.77 10.27
C VAL A 447 -13.39 78.20 9.82
N VAL A 448 -13.78 79.16 10.64
CA VAL A 448 -13.45 80.57 10.45
C VAL A 448 -11.96 80.78 10.75
N PRO A 449 -11.18 81.43 9.86
CA PRO A 449 -9.74 81.63 10.07
C PRO A 449 -9.48 82.43 11.36
N GLY A 450 -8.79 81.78 12.31
CA GLY A 450 -8.51 82.30 13.64
C GLY A 450 -9.01 81.40 14.79
N MET A 451 -9.86 80.41 14.51
CA MET A 451 -10.37 79.47 15.52
C MET A 451 -9.48 78.21 15.65
N SER A 452 -9.02 77.91 16.88
CA SER A 452 -8.19 76.74 17.19
C SER A 452 -9.02 75.47 17.45
N CYS A 453 -9.36 74.79 16.36
CA CYS A 453 -9.76 73.39 16.37
C CYS A 453 -8.64 72.47 16.94
N ASN A 454 -9.02 71.31 17.48
CA ASN A 454 -8.07 70.36 18.08
C ASN A 454 -8.38 68.90 17.73
N GLY A 455 -8.97 68.66 16.55
CA GLY A 455 -9.41 67.34 16.09
C GLY A 455 -9.29 67.18 14.57
N SER A 456 -8.62 66.11 14.15
CA SER A 456 -8.35 65.67 12.77
C SER A 456 -7.52 66.61 11.88
N SER A 457 -6.91 66.06 10.83
CA SER A 457 -6.21 66.84 9.80
C SER A 457 -7.13 67.69 8.93
N ALA A 458 -8.44 67.38 8.91
CA ALA A 458 -9.46 68.11 8.15
C ALA A 458 -9.53 69.60 8.50
N CYS A 459 -9.16 69.97 9.73
CA CYS A 459 -9.19 71.37 10.12
C CYS A 459 -8.12 72.23 9.44
N SER A 460 -6.96 71.66 9.05
CA SER A 460 -6.00 72.40 8.22
C SER A 460 -6.54 72.72 6.81
N LEU A 461 -7.72 72.17 6.48
CA LEU A 461 -8.46 72.30 5.22
C LEU A 461 -9.77 73.09 5.40
N GLY A 462 -10.03 73.63 6.60
CA GLY A 462 -11.17 74.48 6.89
C GLY A 462 -12.46 73.77 7.35
N TYR A 463 -12.40 72.53 7.85
CA TYR A 463 -13.57 71.79 8.38
C TYR A 463 -13.33 71.27 9.80
N ASP A 464 -14.32 71.40 10.70
CA ASP A 464 -14.24 70.90 12.08
C ASP A 464 -15.15 69.70 12.30
N PHE A 465 -14.57 68.50 12.26
CA PHE A 465 -15.26 67.25 12.57
C PHE A 465 -15.09 66.81 14.05
N SER A 466 -14.64 67.68 14.95
CA SER A 466 -14.42 67.33 16.37
C SER A 466 -15.67 66.82 17.09
N ARG A 467 -16.88 67.11 16.59
CA ARG A 467 -18.14 66.51 17.08
C ARG A 467 -18.18 64.99 16.95
N CYS A 468 -17.49 64.40 15.95
CA CYS A 468 -17.47 62.96 15.75
C CYS A 468 -16.77 62.18 16.88
N ALA A 469 -16.03 62.87 17.76
CA ALA A 469 -15.47 62.27 18.99
C ALA A 469 -16.50 62.13 20.13
N SER A 470 -17.67 62.78 20.03
CA SER A 470 -18.72 62.77 21.07
C SER A 470 -20.06 62.22 20.61
N GLN A 471 -20.31 62.17 19.30
CA GLN A 471 -21.49 61.58 18.67
C GLN A 471 -21.06 60.75 17.45
N PRO A 472 -21.71 59.62 17.13
CA PRO A 472 -21.44 58.91 15.88
C PRO A 472 -21.77 59.81 14.68
N CYS A 473 -20.92 59.77 13.65
CA CYS A 473 -21.05 60.56 12.43
C CYS A 473 -21.44 59.68 11.24
N ASP A 474 -22.25 60.20 10.30
CA ASP A 474 -22.81 59.41 9.19
C ASP A 474 -21.85 59.21 8.00
N TYR A 475 -20.71 59.91 7.97
CA TYR A 475 -19.74 59.90 6.87
C TYR A 475 -18.29 59.71 7.35
N GLY A 476 -17.36 59.62 6.39
CA GLY A 476 -15.96 59.20 6.60
C GLY A 476 -15.74 57.69 6.39
N LEU A 477 -14.47 57.29 6.34
CA LEU A 477 -14.03 55.89 6.08
C LEU A 477 -14.61 54.85 7.06
N MET A 478 -14.87 55.23 8.31
CA MET A 478 -15.27 54.30 9.36
C MET A 478 -16.78 54.07 9.44
N ASN A 479 -17.58 55.03 9.00
CA ASN A 479 -19.02 55.05 9.24
C ASN A 479 -19.85 54.81 7.96
N ASN A 480 -19.30 55.14 6.78
CA ASN A 480 -20.02 55.02 5.52
C ASN A 480 -19.37 53.98 4.60
N PHE A 481 -20.11 52.91 4.31
CA PHE A 481 -19.61 51.81 3.47
C PHE A 481 -19.54 52.17 1.97
N GLN A 482 -20.35 53.14 1.52
CA GLN A 482 -20.40 53.61 0.12
C GLN A 482 -19.42 54.74 -0.21
N VAL A 483 -18.36 54.93 0.59
CA VAL A 483 -17.29 55.91 0.33
C VAL A 483 -16.69 55.78 -1.08
N MET A 484 -16.62 54.57 -1.66
CA MET A 484 -16.13 54.42 -3.05
C MET A 484 -17.08 55.02 -4.09
N SER A 485 -18.39 54.96 -3.87
CA SER A 485 -19.38 55.66 -4.70
C SER A 485 -19.19 57.17 -4.59
N MET A 486 -19.06 57.68 -3.36
CA MET A 486 -18.84 59.10 -3.04
C MET A 486 -17.57 59.68 -3.70
N VAL A 487 -16.45 58.95 -3.64
CA VAL A 487 -15.15 59.37 -4.19
C VAL A 487 -15.14 59.35 -5.72
N SER A 488 -15.85 58.41 -6.36
CA SER A 488 -15.83 58.23 -7.82
C SER A 488 -16.28 59.45 -8.63
N GLY A 489 -15.89 59.48 -9.91
CA GLY A 489 -16.33 60.51 -10.85
C GLY A 489 -17.83 60.45 -11.12
N PHE A 490 -18.38 59.24 -11.29
CA PHE A 490 -19.81 58.99 -11.48
C PHE A 490 -20.30 57.84 -10.59
N GLY A 491 -20.99 58.17 -9.50
CA GLY A 491 -21.45 57.23 -8.46
C GLY A 491 -22.30 56.04 -8.97
N PRO A 492 -23.31 56.24 -9.83
CA PRO A 492 -24.16 55.16 -10.34
C PRO A 492 -23.41 54.04 -11.09
N LEU A 493 -22.20 54.33 -11.60
CA LEU A 493 -21.34 53.33 -12.24
C LEU A 493 -20.57 52.47 -11.21
N ILE A 494 -20.33 52.98 -9.99
CA ILE A 494 -19.82 52.16 -8.88
C ILE A 494 -20.90 51.18 -8.40
N THR A 495 -22.15 51.62 -8.22
CA THR A 495 -23.24 50.70 -7.83
C THR A 495 -23.55 49.67 -8.92
N ALA A 496 -23.47 50.03 -10.20
CA ALA A 496 -23.46 49.05 -11.30
C ALA A 496 -22.27 48.06 -11.21
N GLY A 497 -21.08 48.52 -10.80
CA GLY A 497 -19.92 47.69 -10.50
C GLY A 497 -20.14 46.74 -9.31
N ILE A 498 -20.77 47.21 -8.23
CA ILE A 498 -21.14 46.40 -7.05
C ILE A 498 -22.14 45.31 -7.45
N PHE A 499 -23.21 45.67 -8.17
CA PHE A 499 -24.19 44.70 -8.69
C PHE A 499 -23.51 43.67 -9.61
N SER A 500 -22.53 44.09 -10.42
CA SER A 500 -21.75 43.20 -11.26
C SER A 500 -20.90 42.20 -10.46
N ALA A 501 -20.12 42.69 -9.49
CA ALA A 501 -19.26 41.88 -8.62
C ALA A 501 -20.05 40.88 -7.75
N THR A 502 -21.11 41.37 -7.10
CA THR A 502 -21.99 40.57 -6.22
C THR A 502 -22.70 39.46 -6.98
N LEU A 503 -23.46 39.80 -8.04
CA LEU A 503 -24.28 38.84 -8.77
C LEU A 503 -23.44 37.82 -9.57
N SER A 504 -22.30 38.23 -10.14
CA SER A 504 -21.40 37.29 -10.83
C SER A 504 -20.77 36.27 -9.87
N SER A 505 -20.27 36.72 -8.72
CA SER A 505 -19.71 35.86 -7.68
C SER A 505 -20.77 34.93 -7.07
N ALA A 506 -21.96 35.45 -6.77
CA ALA A 506 -23.09 34.66 -6.28
C ALA A 506 -23.47 33.54 -7.26
N LEU A 507 -23.65 33.88 -8.55
CA LEU A 507 -24.01 32.92 -9.59
C LEU A 507 -22.92 31.85 -9.79
N ALA A 508 -21.64 32.24 -9.82
CA ALA A 508 -20.53 31.31 -9.97
C ALA A 508 -20.40 30.34 -8.78
N SER A 509 -20.61 30.82 -7.54
CA SER A 509 -20.63 29.97 -6.33
C SER A 509 -21.85 29.04 -6.30
N LEU A 510 -23.03 29.54 -6.71
CA LEU A 510 -24.28 28.79 -6.79
C LEU A 510 -24.23 27.65 -7.83
N VAL A 511 -23.46 27.81 -8.91
CA VAL A 511 -23.18 26.76 -9.90
C VAL A 511 -22.06 25.82 -9.42
N SER A 512 -21.05 26.33 -8.69
CA SER A 512 -19.91 25.53 -8.23
C SER A 512 -20.32 24.49 -7.17
N ALA A 513 -20.97 24.90 -6.08
CA ALA A 513 -21.26 24.01 -4.95
C ALA A 513 -22.05 22.74 -5.35
N PRO A 514 -23.16 22.82 -6.11
CA PRO A 514 -23.90 21.64 -6.57
C PRO A 514 -23.08 20.69 -7.45
N LYS A 515 -22.17 21.21 -8.28
CA LYS A 515 -21.37 20.40 -9.21
C LYS A 515 -20.23 19.68 -8.52
N VAL A 516 -19.56 20.34 -7.58
CA VAL A 516 -18.61 19.70 -6.64
C VAL A 516 -19.31 18.60 -5.85
N PHE A 517 -20.47 18.90 -5.26
CA PHE A 517 -21.22 17.96 -4.44
C PHE A 517 -21.75 16.75 -5.23
N GLN A 518 -22.26 16.96 -6.45
CA GLN A 518 -22.71 15.87 -7.33
C GLN A 518 -21.56 14.96 -7.75
N ALA A 519 -20.38 15.52 -8.07
CA ALA A 519 -19.20 14.73 -8.42
C ALA A 519 -18.75 13.84 -7.24
N LEU A 520 -18.68 14.42 -6.03
CA LEU A 520 -18.42 13.69 -4.79
C LEU A 520 -19.42 12.55 -4.54
N CYS A 521 -20.71 12.78 -4.81
CA CYS A 521 -21.76 11.78 -4.61
C CYS A 521 -21.72 10.67 -5.69
N LYS A 522 -21.32 10.98 -6.92
CA LYS A 522 -21.15 9.99 -8.01
C LYS A 522 -20.04 8.99 -7.70
N ASP A 523 -18.94 9.44 -7.10
CA ASP A 523 -17.82 8.59 -6.68
C ASP A 523 -18.16 7.71 -5.43
N ASN A 524 -19.37 7.80 -4.87
CA ASN A 524 -19.91 6.89 -3.85
C ASN A 524 -19.10 6.74 -2.54
N ILE A 525 -18.21 7.69 -2.25
CA ILE A 525 -17.39 7.75 -1.03
C ILE A 525 -18.29 7.73 0.22
N TYR A 526 -19.30 8.60 0.26
CA TYR A 526 -20.28 8.68 1.33
C TYR A 526 -21.61 8.05 0.88
N LYS A 527 -21.84 6.76 1.20
CA LYS A 527 -23.02 6.02 0.72
C LYS A 527 -24.38 6.66 1.07
N GLY A 528 -24.45 7.45 2.15
CA GLY A 528 -25.65 8.22 2.52
C GLY A 528 -25.96 9.39 1.58
N LEU A 529 -24.96 9.96 0.91
CA LEU A 529 -25.12 11.12 0.02
C LEU A 529 -25.45 10.72 -1.43
N HIS A 530 -25.45 9.43 -1.77
CA HIS A 530 -25.72 8.94 -3.13
C HIS A 530 -27.06 9.45 -3.72
N PHE A 531 -28.04 9.82 -2.89
CA PHE A 531 -29.27 10.50 -3.30
C PHE A 531 -29.04 11.75 -4.16
N PHE A 532 -27.94 12.49 -3.94
CA PHE A 532 -27.58 13.71 -4.67
C PHE A 532 -26.74 13.46 -5.93
N ALA A 533 -26.30 12.23 -6.19
CA ALA A 533 -25.51 11.87 -7.38
C ALA A 533 -26.30 11.98 -8.70
N LYS A 534 -27.63 11.88 -8.64
CA LYS A 534 -28.51 11.85 -9.82
C LYS A 534 -28.58 13.23 -10.51
N GLY A 535 -28.01 13.30 -11.71
CA GLY A 535 -28.23 14.40 -12.65
C GLY A 535 -29.59 14.31 -13.36
N TYR A 536 -30.04 15.45 -13.87
CA TYR A 536 -31.30 15.61 -14.61
C TYR A 536 -31.07 16.39 -15.91
N GLY A 537 -31.97 16.22 -16.89
CA GLY A 537 -31.87 16.86 -18.21
C GLY A 537 -30.70 16.34 -19.07
N LYS A 538 -30.57 16.89 -20.29
CA LYS A 538 -29.53 16.47 -21.26
C LYS A 538 -28.10 16.70 -20.75
N ASN A 539 -27.90 17.71 -19.91
CA ASN A 539 -26.58 18.13 -19.41
C ASN A 539 -26.21 17.51 -18.05
N ASN A 540 -27.01 16.57 -17.52
CA ASN A 540 -26.81 15.94 -16.20
C ASN A 540 -26.75 16.93 -15.01
N GLU A 541 -27.50 18.03 -15.06
CA GLU A 541 -27.46 19.09 -14.05
C GLU A 541 -27.96 18.61 -12.67
N PRO A 542 -27.30 19.01 -11.55
CA PRO A 542 -27.61 18.54 -10.20
C PRO A 542 -28.76 19.29 -9.53
N ILE A 543 -30.00 19.17 -10.04
CA ILE A 543 -31.19 19.86 -9.47
C ILE A 543 -31.30 19.68 -7.93
N ARG A 544 -31.04 18.47 -7.42
CA ARG A 544 -31.04 18.17 -5.97
C ARG A 544 -29.93 18.90 -5.20
N GLY A 545 -28.79 19.14 -5.85
CA GLY A 545 -27.68 19.92 -5.30
C GLY A 545 -27.99 21.41 -5.29
N TYR A 546 -28.58 21.95 -6.37
CA TYR A 546 -29.03 23.35 -6.41
C TYR A 546 -30.05 23.65 -5.30
N VAL A 547 -31.02 22.75 -5.06
CA VAL A 547 -31.99 22.88 -3.95
C VAL A 547 -31.29 22.84 -2.57
N LEU A 548 -30.31 21.95 -2.36
CA LEU A 548 -29.55 21.91 -1.11
C LEU A 548 -28.74 23.20 -0.88
N THR A 549 -28.05 23.68 -1.92
CA THR A 549 -27.30 24.94 -1.88
C THR A 549 -28.21 26.14 -1.65
N PHE A 550 -29.39 26.18 -2.26
CA PHE A 550 -30.40 27.21 -2.02
C PHE A 550 -30.90 27.23 -0.57
N VAL A 551 -31.20 26.07 0.03
CA VAL A 551 -31.63 25.98 1.44
C VAL A 551 -30.53 26.45 2.40
N ILE A 552 -29.26 26.07 2.13
CA ILE A 552 -28.11 26.55 2.91
C ILE A 552 -27.96 28.07 2.76
N ALA A 553 -27.95 28.59 1.53
CA ALA A 553 -27.81 30.02 1.28
C ALA A 553 -28.94 30.84 1.94
N MET A 554 -30.19 30.37 1.86
CA MET A 554 -31.34 31.02 2.49
C MET A 554 -31.18 31.12 4.01
N ALA A 555 -30.71 30.04 4.67
CA ALA A 555 -30.49 30.03 6.11
C ALA A 555 -29.45 31.08 6.57
N PHE A 556 -28.42 31.34 5.76
CA PHE A 556 -27.43 32.39 6.04
C PHE A 556 -27.89 33.79 5.61
N ILE A 557 -28.70 33.94 4.56
CA ILE A 557 -29.30 35.23 4.16
C ILE A 557 -30.19 35.79 5.28
N LEU A 558 -30.90 34.93 6.01
CA LEU A 558 -31.77 35.34 7.14
C LEU A 558 -31.01 35.99 8.31
N ILE A 559 -29.68 35.82 8.42
CA ILE A 559 -28.86 36.53 9.40
C ILE A 559 -28.86 38.04 9.10
N ALA A 560 -28.83 38.40 7.80
CA ALA A 560 -28.95 39.77 7.28
C ALA A 560 -27.82 40.75 7.66
N GLU A 561 -26.70 40.26 8.17
CA GLU A 561 -25.54 41.06 8.54
C GLU A 561 -24.27 40.48 7.89
N LEU A 562 -23.62 41.26 7.03
CA LEU A 562 -22.45 40.80 6.28
C LEU A 562 -21.25 40.47 7.18
N ASN A 563 -21.08 41.23 8.26
CA ASN A 563 -19.89 41.17 9.14
C ASN A 563 -19.87 39.91 10.01
N THR A 564 -21.04 39.34 10.36
CA THR A 564 -21.12 38.04 11.07
C THR A 564 -21.05 36.84 10.12
N ILE A 565 -21.46 36.98 8.85
CA ILE A 565 -21.36 35.92 7.84
C ILE A 565 -19.91 35.72 7.34
N ALA A 566 -19.14 36.80 7.16
CA ALA A 566 -17.80 36.75 6.57
C ALA A 566 -16.78 35.87 7.36
N PRO A 567 -16.65 35.96 8.70
CA PRO A 567 -15.75 35.09 9.48
C PRO A 567 -16.08 33.59 9.36
N ILE A 568 -17.36 33.24 9.20
CA ILE A 568 -17.80 31.84 9.02
C ILE A 568 -17.29 31.30 7.69
N ILE A 569 -17.39 32.09 6.62
CA ILE A 569 -16.85 31.77 5.29
C ILE A 569 -15.33 31.64 5.34
N SER A 570 -14.65 32.56 6.03
CA SER A 570 -13.20 32.53 6.23
C SER A 570 -12.74 31.24 6.91
N ASN A 571 -13.43 30.80 7.97
CA ASN A 571 -13.16 29.53 8.66
C ASN A 571 -13.22 28.33 7.68
N PHE A 572 -14.29 28.20 6.88
CA PHE A 572 -14.41 27.05 5.95
C PHE A 572 -13.47 27.11 4.75
N PHE A 573 -13.13 28.30 4.22
CA PHE A 573 -12.12 28.39 3.16
C PHE A 573 -10.71 28.14 3.69
N LEU A 574 -10.32 28.71 4.84
CA LEU A 574 -9.02 28.43 5.48
C LEU A 574 -8.85 26.93 5.76
N ALA A 575 -9.87 26.25 6.28
CA ALA A 575 -9.88 24.80 6.46
C ALA A 575 -9.64 24.05 5.14
N SER A 576 -10.40 24.38 4.09
CA SER A 576 -10.23 23.76 2.77
C SER A 576 -8.82 23.99 2.18
N TYR A 577 -8.23 25.17 2.40
CA TYR A 577 -6.89 25.51 1.92
C TYR A 577 -5.80 24.83 2.77
N ALA A 578 -6.00 24.71 4.08
CA ALA A 578 -5.14 23.91 4.98
C ALA A 578 -5.07 22.45 4.52
N LEU A 579 -6.22 21.82 4.22
CA LEU A 579 -6.27 20.45 3.71
C LEU A 579 -5.62 20.29 2.34
N ILE A 580 -5.81 21.22 1.39
CA ILE A 580 -5.15 21.19 0.07
C ILE A 580 -3.62 21.26 0.24
N ASN A 581 -3.13 22.17 1.07
CA ASN A 581 -1.71 22.33 1.33
C ASN A 581 -1.11 21.12 2.08
N PHE A 582 -1.78 20.63 3.14
CA PHE A 582 -1.33 19.47 3.90
C PHE A 582 -1.31 18.18 3.07
N SER A 583 -2.33 17.96 2.22
CA SER A 583 -2.41 16.76 1.38
C SER A 583 -1.35 16.75 0.26
N CYS A 584 -1.01 17.90 -0.32
CA CYS A 584 0.15 18.04 -1.23
C CYS A 584 1.47 17.70 -0.53
N PHE A 585 1.71 18.25 0.66
CA PHE A 585 2.87 17.90 1.48
C PHE A 585 2.92 16.40 1.79
N HIS A 586 1.82 15.81 2.26
CA HIS A 586 1.73 14.38 2.60
C HIS A 586 1.97 13.48 1.37
N ALA A 587 1.44 13.83 0.19
CA ALA A 587 1.65 13.08 -1.05
C ALA A 587 3.12 13.14 -1.53
N SER A 588 3.78 14.30 -1.37
CA SER A 588 5.22 14.48 -1.60
C SER A 588 6.07 13.69 -0.60
N TYR A 589 5.77 13.80 0.70
CA TYR A 589 6.53 13.15 1.77
C TYR A 589 6.45 11.61 1.69
N ALA A 590 5.26 11.07 1.42
CA ALA A 590 5.04 9.64 1.22
C ALA A 590 5.60 9.09 -0.11
N LYS A 591 6.28 9.92 -0.93
CA LYS A 591 6.87 9.56 -2.24
C LYS A 591 5.90 8.76 -3.13
N SER A 592 4.63 9.17 -3.15
CA SER A 592 3.58 8.45 -3.89
C SER A 592 3.94 8.29 -5.37
N PRO A 593 3.97 7.06 -5.93
CA PRO A 593 4.37 6.85 -7.33
C PRO A 593 3.51 7.57 -8.38
N GLY A 594 2.28 7.93 -8.01
CA GLY A 594 1.33 8.73 -8.79
C GLY A 594 1.31 10.22 -8.44
N TRP A 595 2.26 10.72 -7.65
CA TRP A 595 2.45 12.13 -7.33
C TRP A 595 3.76 12.64 -7.94
N ARG A 596 3.66 13.25 -9.11
CA ARG A 596 4.78 13.78 -9.91
C ARG A 596 4.41 15.18 -10.45
N PRO A 597 4.26 16.19 -9.59
CA PRO A 597 3.92 17.54 -10.02
C PRO A 597 5.02 18.13 -10.91
N ALA A 598 4.69 18.50 -12.15
CA ALA A 598 5.64 19.08 -13.11
C ALA A 598 5.87 20.59 -12.92
N PHE A 599 5.19 21.22 -11.96
CA PHE A 599 5.24 22.67 -11.76
C PHE A 599 6.52 23.13 -11.02
N ARG A 600 7.42 23.81 -11.74
CA ARG A 600 8.77 24.20 -11.30
C ARG A 600 8.86 24.97 -9.97
N TYR A 601 7.83 25.73 -9.60
CA TYR A 601 7.82 26.56 -8.37
C TYR A 601 7.15 25.87 -7.17
N TYR A 602 6.78 24.58 -7.27
CA TYR A 602 6.25 23.82 -6.14
C TYR A 602 7.37 23.30 -5.23
N ASN A 603 7.19 23.44 -3.91
CA ASN A 603 8.04 22.85 -2.89
C ASN A 603 7.16 22.34 -1.74
N MET A 604 7.38 21.10 -1.28
CA MET A 604 6.57 20.49 -0.22
C MET A 604 6.62 21.27 1.10
N TRP A 605 7.75 21.92 1.42
CA TRP A 605 7.92 22.67 2.67
C TRP A 605 7.16 23.99 2.66
N VAL A 606 7.05 24.64 1.49
CA VAL A 606 6.20 25.82 1.30
C VAL A 606 4.72 25.44 1.45
N SER A 607 4.34 24.26 0.94
CA SER A 607 3.00 23.70 1.14
C SER A 607 2.72 23.40 2.63
N LEU A 608 3.65 22.78 3.37
CA LEU A 608 3.51 22.58 4.82
C LEU A 608 3.39 23.91 5.59
N PHE A 609 4.21 24.91 5.27
CA PHE A 609 4.11 26.24 5.86
C PHE A 609 2.74 26.87 5.59
N GLY A 610 2.22 26.78 4.35
CA GLY A 610 0.88 27.24 4.01
C GLY A 610 -0.23 26.54 4.80
N ALA A 611 -0.10 25.22 5.04
CA ALA A 611 -1.04 24.48 5.88
C ALA A 611 -1.02 25.00 7.33
N LEU A 612 0.16 25.08 7.95
CA LEU A 612 0.33 25.56 9.33
C LEU A 612 -0.13 27.02 9.50
N LEU A 613 0.13 27.87 8.51
CA LEU A 613 -0.34 29.25 8.44
C LEU A 613 -1.87 29.32 8.41
N CYS A 614 -2.53 28.51 7.58
CA CYS A 614 -3.99 28.44 7.54
C CYS A 614 -4.56 27.97 8.90
N CYS A 615 -3.99 26.92 9.50
CA CYS A 615 -4.39 26.44 10.83
C CYS A 615 -4.27 27.54 11.89
N GLY A 616 -3.11 28.20 11.97
CA GLY A 616 -2.83 29.23 12.96
C GLY A 616 -3.78 30.42 12.85
N VAL A 617 -3.95 30.96 11.64
CA VAL A 617 -4.89 32.06 11.36
C VAL A 617 -6.32 31.66 11.73
N MET A 618 -6.76 30.45 11.39
CA MET A 618 -8.11 29.96 11.69
C MET A 618 -8.38 29.86 13.20
N PHE A 619 -7.41 29.35 13.98
CA PHE A 619 -7.51 29.31 15.44
C PHE A 619 -7.53 30.71 16.10
N VAL A 620 -6.81 31.69 15.54
CA VAL A 620 -6.79 33.06 16.07
C VAL A 620 -8.07 33.83 15.71
N ILE A 621 -8.70 33.56 14.56
CA ILE A 621 -10.01 34.14 14.21
C ILE A 621 -11.10 33.61 15.15
N ASN A 622 -11.23 32.29 15.28
CA ASN A 622 -12.22 31.67 16.17
C ASN A 622 -11.80 30.24 16.55
N TRP A 623 -11.21 30.08 17.73
CA TRP A 623 -10.67 28.80 18.20
C TRP A 623 -11.71 27.69 18.34
N TRP A 624 -12.96 28.01 18.74
CA TRP A 624 -13.99 27.00 18.96
C TRP A 624 -14.63 26.56 17.64
N ALA A 625 -14.85 27.48 16.71
CA ALA A 625 -15.31 27.15 15.36
C ALA A 625 -14.23 26.38 14.58
N ALA A 626 -12.96 26.73 14.74
CA ALA A 626 -11.84 26.00 14.15
C ALA A 626 -11.76 24.55 14.67
N LEU A 627 -11.91 24.35 15.99
CA LEU A 627 -11.91 23.03 16.62
C LEU A 627 -13.08 22.16 16.14
N ILE A 628 -14.28 22.75 15.98
CA ILE A 628 -15.45 22.04 15.40
C ILE A 628 -15.17 21.63 13.94
N THR A 629 -14.61 22.53 13.12
CA THR A 629 -14.26 22.19 11.73
C THR A 629 -13.24 21.05 11.66
N TYR A 630 -12.17 21.08 12.47
CA TYR A 630 -11.20 19.98 12.52
C TYR A 630 -11.79 18.66 13.06
N ALA A 631 -12.73 18.71 14.01
CA ALA A 631 -13.43 17.52 14.47
C ALA A 631 -14.28 16.88 13.35
N ILE A 632 -14.93 17.70 12.52
CA ILE A 632 -15.68 17.26 11.33
C ILE A 632 -14.72 16.69 10.27
N GLU A 633 -13.60 17.36 9.98
CA GLU A 633 -12.58 16.87 9.04
C GLU A 633 -12.01 15.51 9.45
N LEU A 634 -11.61 15.37 10.70
CA LEU A 634 -11.05 14.14 11.24
C LEU A 634 -12.08 13.00 11.22
N PHE A 635 -13.35 13.30 11.54
CA PHE A 635 -14.44 12.33 11.42
C PHE A 635 -14.67 11.89 9.97
N LEU A 636 -14.70 12.81 9.02
CA LEU A 636 -14.87 12.52 7.59
C LEU A 636 -13.70 11.68 7.05
N TYR A 637 -12.46 12.02 7.42
CA TYR A 637 -11.26 11.27 7.05
C TYR A 637 -11.31 9.83 7.61
N ILE A 638 -11.52 9.66 8.92
CA ILE A 638 -11.61 8.36 9.58
C ILE A 638 -12.76 7.52 9.00
N TYR A 639 -13.90 8.13 8.67
CA TYR A 639 -15.02 7.43 8.03
C TYR A 639 -14.62 6.79 6.70
N VAL A 640 -13.90 7.53 5.83
CA VAL A 640 -13.45 7.01 4.52
C VAL A 640 -12.40 5.90 4.70
N THR A 641 -11.39 6.12 5.55
CA THR A 641 -10.33 5.13 5.82
C THR A 641 -10.87 3.85 6.45
N TYR A 642 -11.92 3.93 7.29
CA TYR A 642 -12.58 2.75 7.86
C TYR A 642 -13.52 2.04 6.87
N LYS A 643 -14.30 2.79 6.09
CA LYS A 643 -15.23 2.20 5.10
C LYS A 643 -14.53 1.54 3.93
N LYS A 644 -13.34 2.02 3.54
CA LYS A 644 -12.56 1.58 2.37
C LYS A 644 -13.43 1.46 1.11
N PRO A 645 -13.83 2.59 0.50
CA PRO A 645 -14.63 2.56 -0.73
C PRO A 645 -13.94 1.72 -1.80
N GLU A 646 -14.75 1.06 -2.65
CA GLU A 646 -14.28 0.13 -3.69
C GLU A 646 -13.45 0.82 -4.79
N VAL A 647 -13.44 2.15 -4.80
CA VAL A 647 -12.82 2.99 -5.81
C VAL A 647 -11.34 3.26 -5.48
N ASN A 648 -10.45 2.48 -6.07
CA ASN A 648 -9.01 2.62 -5.91
C ASN A 648 -8.43 3.57 -6.98
N TRP A 649 -8.17 4.83 -6.60
CA TRP A 649 -7.41 5.79 -7.43
C TRP A 649 -5.90 5.77 -7.16
N GLY A 650 -5.45 4.80 -6.34
CA GLY A 650 -4.28 4.98 -5.50
C GLY A 650 -4.59 5.87 -4.29
N SER A 651 -3.71 5.80 -3.29
CA SER A 651 -3.69 6.75 -2.17
C SER A 651 -2.26 6.90 -1.68
N SER A 652 -1.91 8.07 -1.15
CA SER A 652 -0.65 8.29 -0.44
C SER A 652 -0.50 7.32 0.73
N THR A 653 -1.59 6.97 1.42
CA THR A 653 -1.60 5.94 2.48
C THR A 653 -1.30 4.54 1.94
N GLN A 654 -1.82 4.17 0.76
CA GLN A 654 -1.51 2.89 0.11
C GLN A 654 -0.05 2.79 -0.35
N ALA A 655 0.52 3.88 -0.89
CA ALA A 655 1.94 3.95 -1.24
C ALA A 655 2.84 3.80 -0.01
N LEU A 656 2.52 4.50 1.08
CA LEU A 656 3.25 4.41 2.35
C LEU A 656 3.20 3.00 2.95
N TYR A 657 2.05 2.30 2.89
CA TYR A 657 1.98 0.89 3.31
C TYR A 657 2.87 -0.04 2.47
N TYR A 658 3.04 0.22 1.17
CA TYR A 658 3.94 -0.57 0.32
C TYR A 658 5.41 -0.29 0.65
N ILE A 659 5.81 0.99 0.77
CA ILE A 659 7.18 1.39 1.13
C ILE A 659 7.55 0.80 2.49
N ASN A 660 6.72 1.03 3.53
CA ASN A 660 6.97 0.49 4.87
C ASN A 660 7.07 -1.06 4.87
N ALA A 661 6.32 -1.75 4.01
CA ALA A 661 6.40 -3.21 3.88
C ALA A 661 7.66 -3.70 3.14
N LEU A 662 8.11 -2.95 2.12
CA LEU A 662 9.36 -3.20 1.41
C LEU A 662 10.56 -2.98 2.34
N ASP A 663 10.62 -1.83 2.99
CA ASP A 663 11.68 -1.46 3.93
C ASP A 663 11.74 -2.44 5.11
N SER A 664 10.58 -2.87 5.64
CA SER A 664 10.51 -3.92 6.67
C SER A 664 10.97 -5.30 6.16
N ALA A 665 10.77 -5.61 4.88
CA ALA A 665 11.22 -6.87 4.29
C ALA A 665 12.73 -6.87 3.99
N LEU A 666 13.29 -5.72 3.61
CA LEU A 666 14.73 -5.49 3.43
C LEU A 666 15.47 -5.46 4.78
N ALA A 667 14.95 -4.72 5.76
CA ALA A 667 15.50 -4.70 7.13
C ALA A 667 15.45 -6.07 7.83
N LEU A 668 14.67 -7.03 7.30
CA LEU A 668 14.66 -8.41 7.78
C LEU A 668 15.78 -9.26 7.17
N THR A 669 16.31 -8.96 5.98
CA THR A 669 17.33 -9.83 5.33
C THR A 669 18.66 -9.82 6.06
N THR A 670 19.04 -8.68 6.65
CA THR A 670 20.25 -8.47 7.45
C THR A 670 20.24 -9.21 8.80
N VAL A 671 19.08 -9.71 9.24
CA VAL A 671 18.95 -10.45 10.51
C VAL A 671 19.32 -11.93 10.30
N GLU A 672 20.14 -12.46 11.21
CA GLU A 672 20.57 -13.86 11.22
C GLU A 672 19.47 -14.84 11.68
N ASP A 673 19.54 -16.09 11.18
CA ASP A 673 18.57 -17.15 11.49
C ASP A 673 18.83 -17.77 12.88
N HIS A 674 18.17 -17.25 13.92
CA HIS A 674 18.29 -17.79 15.28
C HIS A 674 17.09 -18.68 15.69
N VAL A 675 17.35 -19.78 16.42
CA VAL A 675 16.34 -20.79 16.80
C VAL A 675 15.13 -20.18 17.54
N LYS A 676 15.34 -19.21 18.44
CA LYS A 676 14.24 -18.49 19.14
C LYS A 676 13.30 -17.76 18.18
N ASN A 677 13.80 -17.34 17.03
CA ASN A 677 13.06 -16.58 16.02
C ASN A 677 12.34 -17.49 15.02
N PHE A 678 12.57 -18.81 15.07
CA PHE A 678 11.86 -19.77 14.22
C PHE A 678 10.34 -19.66 14.38
N ARG A 679 9.63 -19.56 13.25
CA ARG A 679 8.17 -19.60 13.18
C ARG A 679 7.78 -20.56 12.04
N PRO A 680 6.72 -21.35 12.17
CA PRO A 680 6.20 -22.12 11.03
C PRO A 680 5.70 -21.14 9.95
N GLN A 681 6.39 -21.12 8.81
CA GLN A 681 6.05 -20.36 7.61
C GLN A 681 5.55 -21.38 6.59
N CYS A 682 4.24 -21.45 6.36
CA CYS A 682 3.63 -22.63 5.75
C CYS A 682 3.17 -22.40 4.31
N ILE A 683 3.49 -23.34 3.44
CA ILE A 683 2.95 -23.45 2.08
C ILE A 683 2.00 -24.67 2.02
N ALA A 684 0.72 -24.42 1.73
CA ALA A 684 -0.35 -25.40 1.85
C ALA A 684 -0.95 -25.74 0.47
N LEU A 685 -0.81 -26.99 0.01
CA LEU A 685 -1.38 -27.43 -1.28
C LEU A 685 -2.90 -27.73 -1.13
N THR A 686 -3.67 -26.65 -0.99
CA THR A 686 -5.13 -26.68 -0.88
C THR A 686 -5.82 -26.99 -2.21
N GLY A 687 -5.16 -26.72 -3.35
CA GLY A 687 -5.89 -26.39 -4.58
C GLY A 687 -6.65 -25.07 -4.35
N ALA A 688 -7.79 -24.88 -5.00
CA ALA A 688 -8.64 -23.73 -4.72
C ALA A 688 -9.02 -23.71 -3.22
N PRO A 689 -8.90 -22.56 -2.52
CA PRO A 689 -9.13 -22.47 -1.07
C PRO A 689 -10.52 -22.97 -0.59
N MET A 690 -11.49 -23.05 -1.52
CA MET A 690 -12.83 -23.56 -1.29
C MET A 690 -12.92 -25.10 -1.20
N ILE A 691 -12.00 -25.84 -1.85
CA ILE A 691 -12.07 -27.31 -2.00
C ILE A 691 -11.59 -28.03 -0.73
N ARG A 692 -10.54 -27.53 -0.09
CA ARG A 692 -9.92 -28.14 1.11
C ARG A 692 -9.96 -27.23 2.34
N PRO A 693 -11.15 -26.78 2.80
CA PRO A 693 -11.26 -25.81 3.88
C PRO A 693 -10.71 -26.32 5.22
N ALA A 694 -10.77 -27.63 5.50
CA ALA A 694 -10.18 -28.22 6.70
C ALA A 694 -8.64 -28.08 6.74
N LEU A 695 -7.97 -28.27 5.60
CA LEU A 695 -6.51 -28.11 5.47
C LEU A 695 -6.08 -26.65 5.66
N LEU A 696 -6.86 -25.72 5.10
CA LEU A 696 -6.71 -24.29 5.34
C LEU A 696 -6.98 -23.92 6.81
N ASP A 697 -7.99 -24.52 7.45
CA ASP A 697 -8.37 -24.19 8.82
C ASP A 697 -7.41 -24.73 9.89
N ILE A 698 -6.75 -25.87 9.66
CA ILE A 698 -5.69 -26.35 10.56
C ILE A 698 -4.40 -25.54 10.38
N THR A 699 -3.93 -25.30 9.15
CA THR A 699 -2.74 -24.48 8.86
C THR A 699 -2.87 -23.06 9.40
N HIS A 700 -3.96 -22.37 9.07
CA HIS A 700 -4.28 -21.04 9.60
C HIS A 700 -4.50 -21.02 11.13
N THR A 701 -4.68 -22.17 11.80
CA THR A 701 -4.72 -22.19 13.27
C THR A 701 -3.31 -22.11 13.87
N PHE A 702 -2.29 -22.79 13.32
CA PHE A 702 -0.92 -22.62 13.83
C PHE A 702 -0.20 -21.37 13.31
N THR A 703 -0.32 -21.00 12.03
CA THR A 703 0.30 -19.76 11.49
C THR A 703 -0.38 -18.49 12.02
N LYS A 704 -1.66 -18.30 11.67
CA LYS A 704 -2.63 -17.27 12.06
C LYS A 704 -2.18 -15.79 11.97
N ASN A 705 -1.26 -15.40 12.85
CA ASN A 705 -0.78 -14.03 13.09
C ASN A 705 0.75 -14.01 13.32
N ASN A 706 1.40 -15.18 13.46
CA ASN A 706 2.76 -15.33 13.98
C ASN A 706 3.76 -15.92 12.96
N GLY A 707 3.28 -16.25 11.76
CA GLY A 707 4.05 -16.87 10.70
C GLY A 707 3.32 -16.76 9.36
N LEU A 708 4.08 -16.87 8.27
CA LEU A 708 3.58 -16.80 6.90
C LEU A 708 2.64 -17.97 6.59
N CYS A 709 1.63 -17.74 5.76
CA CYS A 709 0.72 -18.78 5.29
C CYS A 709 0.39 -18.53 3.81
N ILE A 710 0.71 -19.48 2.94
CA ILE A 710 0.46 -19.43 1.50
C ILE A 710 -0.47 -20.61 1.13
N CYS A 711 -1.58 -20.32 0.48
CA CYS A 711 -2.49 -21.32 -0.10
C CYS A 711 -2.11 -21.49 -1.57
N CYS A 712 -1.88 -22.73 -1.99
CA CYS A 712 -1.32 -23.02 -3.31
C CYS A 712 -2.20 -23.91 -4.18
N GLU A 713 -2.24 -23.56 -5.45
CA GLU A 713 -2.99 -24.25 -6.50
C GLU A 713 -2.12 -24.42 -7.75
N VAL A 714 -2.09 -25.64 -8.30
CA VAL A 714 -1.37 -25.97 -9.53
C VAL A 714 -2.39 -26.27 -10.62
N TYR A 715 -2.39 -25.45 -11.66
CA TYR A 715 -3.19 -25.64 -12.86
C TYR A 715 -2.41 -26.55 -13.83
N THR A 716 -2.88 -27.78 -14.01
CA THR A 716 -2.29 -28.76 -14.92
C THR A 716 -2.93 -28.66 -16.31
N GLY A 717 -2.16 -28.28 -17.33
CA GLY A 717 -2.65 -28.25 -18.72
C GLY A 717 -1.91 -27.28 -19.64
N PRO A 718 -2.46 -27.01 -20.85
CA PRO A 718 -1.83 -26.13 -21.84
C PRO A 718 -1.63 -24.71 -21.31
N ARG A 719 -0.37 -24.30 -21.13
CA ARG A 719 0.04 -23.08 -20.40
C ARG A 719 -0.71 -21.81 -20.84
N LYS A 720 -0.99 -21.63 -22.14
CA LYS A 720 -1.72 -20.45 -22.66
C LYS A 720 -3.15 -20.32 -22.10
N LEU A 721 -3.86 -21.42 -21.90
CA LEU A 721 -5.21 -21.42 -21.33
C LEU A 721 -5.15 -21.28 -19.81
N CYS A 722 -4.31 -22.09 -19.16
CA CYS A 722 -4.18 -22.13 -17.71
C CYS A 722 -3.73 -20.78 -17.11
N VAL A 723 -2.81 -20.04 -17.76
CA VAL A 723 -2.39 -18.70 -17.30
C VAL A 723 -3.54 -17.68 -17.38
N LYS A 724 -4.38 -17.74 -18.43
CA LYS A 724 -5.56 -16.85 -18.55
C LYS A 724 -6.57 -17.13 -17.43
N GLU A 725 -6.86 -18.40 -17.16
CA GLU A 725 -7.77 -18.79 -16.09
C GLU A 725 -7.21 -18.39 -14.71
N MET A 726 -5.95 -18.76 -14.44
CA MET A 726 -5.22 -18.44 -13.20
C MET A 726 -5.28 -16.95 -12.88
N ASN A 727 -4.92 -16.08 -13.83
CA ASN A 727 -4.94 -14.63 -13.63
C ASN A 727 -6.37 -14.11 -13.37
N SER A 728 -7.39 -14.65 -14.05
CA SER A 728 -8.79 -14.27 -13.84
C SER A 728 -9.40 -14.76 -12.51
N GLY A 729 -8.81 -15.80 -11.92
CA GLY A 729 -9.24 -16.42 -10.66
C GLY A 729 -8.49 -15.92 -9.42
N MET A 730 -7.23 -15.46 -9.57
CA MET A 730 -6.33 -15.14 -8.47
C MET A 730 -6.91 -14.11 -7.49
N ALA A 731 -7.35 -12.95 -7.99
CA ALA A 731 -7.96 -11.91 -7.18
C ALA A 731 -9.23 -12.41 -6.45
N LYS A 732 -10.11 -13.13 -7.16
CA LYS A 732 -11.36 -13.69 -6.60
C LYS A 732 -11.10 -14.67 -5.44
N LYS A 733 -10.03 -15.46 -5.53
CA LYS A 733 -9.61 -16.42 -4.50
C LYS A 733 -8.96 -15.72 -3.29
N GLN A 734 -8.15 -14.67 -3.51
CA GLN A 734 -7.60 -13.83 -2.43
C GLN A 734 -8.69 -13.04 -1.69
N ASP A 735 -9.68 -12.53 -2.43
CA ASP A 735 -10.89 -11.90 -1.87
C ASP A 735 -11.66 -12.85 -0.96
N TRP A 736 -11.82 -14.11 -1.37
CA TRP A 736 -12.54 -15.13 -0.59
C TRP A 736 -11.82 -15.46 0.72
N LEU A 737 -10.48 -15.54 0.71
CA LEU A 737 -9.67 -15.68 1.93
C LEU A 737 -9.89 -14.50 2.88
N THR A 738 -9.86 -13.28 2.32
CA THR A 738 -10.01 -12.01 3.06
C THR A 738 -11.41 -11.89 3.67
N LYS A 739 -12.47 -12.13 2.88
CA LYS A 739 -13.88 -12.13 3.31
C LYS A 739 -14.12 -13.17 4.42
N ASN A 740 -13.50 -14.35 4.33
CA ASN A 740 -13.54 -15.38 5.38
C ASN A 740 -12.60 -15.13 6.58
N LYS A 741 -11.93 -13.97 6.65
CA LYS A 741 -11.00 -13.60 7.75
C LYS A 741 -9.91 -14.67 7.95
N ARG A 742 -9.38 -15.21 6.85
CA ARG A 742 -8.21 -16.09 6.82
C ARG A 742 -6.99 -15.30 6.36
N LYS A 743 -6.01 -15.13 7.25
CA LYS A 743 -4.74 -14.48 6.92
C LYS A 743 -3.83 -15.47 6.21
N ALA A 744 -4.00 -15.54 4.90
CA ALA A 744 -3.11 -16.26 4.00
C ALA A 744 -3.04 -15.52 2.65
N PHE A 745 -1.91 -15.67 1.98
CA PHE A 745 -1.75 -15.30 0.57
C PHE A 745 -2.18 -16.47 -0.31
N TYR A 746 -2.73 -16.20 -1.49
CA TYR A 746 -3.00 -17.20 -2.52
C TYR A 746 -1.94 -17.09 -3.62
N ALA A 747 -1.25 -18.20 -3.88
CA ALA A 747 -0.29 -18.36 -4.97
C ALA A 747 -0.77 -19.47 -5.93
N ALA A 748 -0.48 -19.31 -7.21
CA ALA A 748 -0.84 -20.29 -8.22
C ALA A 748 0.22 -20.39 -9.31
N VAL A 749 0.37 -21.59 -9.87
CA VAL A 749 1.28 -21.88 -10.98
C VAL A 749 0.54 -22.69 -12.04
N ALA A 750 0.75 -22.32 -13.31
CA ALA A 750 0.31 -23.09 -14.46
C ALA A 750 1.50 -23.91 -15.00
N ALA A 751 1.35 -25.23 -15.04
CA ALA A 751 2.38 -26.19 -15.44
C ALA A 751 1.78 -27.35 -16.24
N GLU A 752 2.62 -28.05 -17.00
CA GLU A 752 2.18 -29.23 -17.77
C GLU A 752 1.99 -30.46 -16.87
N SER A 753 2.86 -30.61 -15.86
CA SER A 753 2.71 -31.60 -14.78
C SER A 753 2.48 -30.94 -13.42
N PHE A 754 1.70 -31.62 -12.56
CA PHE A 754 1.55 -31.26 -11.15
C PHE A 754 2.89 -31.22 -10.42
N ARG A 755 3.80 -32.17 -10.75
CA ARG A 755 5.14 -32.29 -10.18
C ARG A 755 5.93 -30.99 -10.31
N ASP A 756 6.02 -30.47 -11.53
CA ASP A 756 6.89 -29.34 -11.85
C ASP A 756 6.28 -28.04 -11.32
N GLY A 757 4.95 -27.91 -11.37
CA GLY A 757 4.23 -26.81 -10.71
C GLY A 757 4.47 -26.76 -9.20
N VAL A 758 4.59 -27.91 -8.52
CA VAL A 758 4.98 -27.96 -7.10
C VAL A 758 6.47 -27.63 -6.91
N LYS A 759 7.40 -28.10 -7.76
CA LYS A 759 8.83 -27.72 -7.65
C LYS A 759 8.99 -26.18 -7.79
N SER A 760 8.36 -25.57 -8.81
CA SER A 760 8.36 -24.10 -8.96
C SER A 760 7.75 -23.37 -7.75
N LEU A 761 6.65 -23.88 -7.17
CA LEU A 761 6.06 -23.29 -5.97
C LEU A 761 6.96 -23.39 -4.73
N LEU A 762 7.68 -24.49 -4.54
CA LEU A 762 8.59 -24.66 -3.40
C LEU A 762 9.80 -23.72 -3.52
N GLN A 763 10.40 -23.62 -4.71
CA GLN A 763 11.60 -22.82 -4.94
C GLN A 763 11.33 -21.30 -4.96
N ALA A 764 10.22 -20.86 -5.57
CA ALA A 764 9.99 -19.44 -5.88
C ALA A 764 8.95 -18.73 -5.00
N SER A 765 8.40 -19.38 -3.96
CA SER A 765 7.42 -18.73 -3.08
C SER A 765 8.06 -17.85 -2.01
N GLY A 766 7.62 -16.60 -1.91
CA GLY A 766 7.99 -15.68 -0.82
C GLY A 766 8.85 -14.49 -1.29
N LEU A 767 9.39 -13.74 -0.32
CA LEU A 767 10.27 -12.60 -0.57
C LEU A 767 11.33 -12.49 0.55
N GLY A 768 12.61 -12.53 0.19
CA GLY A 768 13.72 -12.45 1.15
C GLY A 768 13.62 -13.53 2.25
N ARG A 769 13.62 -13.11 3.52
CA ARG A 769 13.42 -14.00 4.69
C ARG A 769 11.95 -14.41 4.88
N MET A 770 10.98 -13.75 4.24
CA MET A 770 9.57 -14.16 4.24
C MET A 770 9.28 -15.22 3.16
N LYS A 771 9.93 -16.38 3.31
CA LYS A 771 9.75 -17.59 2.48
C LYS A 771 9.12 -18.72 3.30
N PRO A 772 8.44 -19.71 2.70
CA PRO A 772 7.93 -20.86 3.43
C PRO A 772 9.07 -21.78 3.87
N ASN A 773 8.90 -22.40 5.04
CA ASN A 773 9.81 -23.40 5.61
C ASN A 773 9.11 -24.74 5.91
N THR A 774 7.78 -24.78 5.84
CA THR A 774 6.96 -25.97 6.14
C THR A 774 5.98 -26.24 4.99
N LEU A 775 6.14 -27.34 4.26
CA LEU A 775 5.15 -27.84 3.30
C LEU A 775 4.01 -28.54 4.06
N VAL A 776 2.75 -28.27 3.68
CA VAL A 776 1.57 -28.93 4.25
C VAL A 776 0.65 -29.42 3.14
N ILE A 777 0.36 -30.72 3.15
CA ILE A 777 -0.38 -31.44 2.10
C ILE A 777 -1.46 -32.33 2.71
N GLY A 778 -2.57 -32.51 1.98
CA GLY A 778 -3.67 -33.37 2.40
C GLY A 778 -3.57 -34.77 1.80
N PHE A 779 -3.80 -35.80 2.62
CA PHE A 779 -3.62 -37.20 2.22
C PHE A 779 -4.52 -37.64 1.04
N LYS A 780 -3.93 -38.31 0.05
CA LYS A 780 -4.63 -38.83 -1.14
C LYS A 780 -5.35 -40.15 -0.81
N LYS A 781 -6.58 -40.06 -0.30
CA LYS A 781 -7.43 -41.22 0.03
C LYS A 781 -7.79 -42.11 -1.16
N ASP A 782 -7.84 -41.54 -2.37
CA ASP A 782 -8.25 -42.21 -3.60
C ASP A 782 -7.08 -42.87 -4.36
N TRP A 783 -5.90 -43.04 -3.72
CA TRP A 783 -4.69 -43.54 -4.38
C TRP A 783 -4.86 -44.93 -5.03
N ARG A 784 -5.67 -45.81 -4.44
CA ARG A 784 -5.92 -47.17 -4.96
C ARG A 784 -6.61 -47.19 -6.32
N ASN A 785 -7.43 -46.17 -6.60
CA ASN A 785 -8.18 -46.01 -7.85
C ASN A 785 -7.50 -45.04 -8.83
N ALA A 786 -6.35 -44.46 -8.44
CA ALA A 786 -5.66 -43.45 -9.22
C ALA A 786 -4.66 -44.08 -10.20
N THR A 787 -4.35 -43.35 -11.28
CA THR A 787 -3.26 -43.74 -12.20
C THR A 787 -1.92 -43.71 -11.47
N ALA A 788 -1.02 -44.65 -11.77
CA ALA A 788 0.30 -44.73 -11.12
C ALA A 788 1.06 -43.39 -11.14
N THR A 789 1.05 -42.68 -12.28
CA THR A 789 1.63 -41.34 -12.43
C THR A 789 1.08 -40.30 -11.43
N GLN A 790 -0.20 -40.38 -11.05
CA GLN A 790 -0.78 -39.50 -10.02
C GLN A 790 -0.26 -39.83 -8.63
N VAL A 791 0.04 -41.10 -8.34
CA VAL A 791 0.62 -41.54 -7.07
C VAL A 791 2.09 -41.10 -7.00
N MET A 792 2.87 -41.29 -8.08
CA MET A 792 4.22 -40.74 -8.19
C MET A 792 4.26 -39.21 -8.02
N HIS A 793 3.30 -38.48 -8.63
CA HIS A 793 3.18 -37.02 -8.48
C HIS A 793 2.75 -36.58 -7.07
N TYR A 794 1.97 -37.39 -6.35
CA TYR A 794 1.60 -37.15 -4.95
C TYR A 794 2.76 -37.43 -3.99
N LEU A 795 3.58 -38.44 -4.27
CA LEU A 795 4.77 -38.78 -3.47
C LEU A 795 5.98 -37.89 -3.77
N PHE A 796 6.09 -37.32 -4.97
CA PHE A 796 7.23 -36.49 -5.35
C PHE A 796 7.57 -35.41 -4.31
N PRO A 797 6.64 -34.61 -3.76
CA PRO A 797 6.97 -33.59 -2.75
C PRO A 797 7.54 -34.15 -1.45
N TYR A 798 7.15 -35.38 -1.05
CA TYR A 798 7.75 -36.05 0.10
C TYR A 798 9.21 -36.41 -0.14
N PHE A 799 9.59 -36.75 -1.39
CA PHE A 799 10.96 -37.10 -1.75
C PHE A 799 11.81 -35.91 -2.21
N SER A 800 11.20 -34.90 -2.84
CA SER A 800 11.91 -33.77 -3.45
C SER A 800 12.45 -32.80 -2.42
N GLN A 801 11.78 -32.67 -1.27
CA GLN A 801 12.25 -31.85 -0.15
C GLN A 801 13.60 -32.35 0.42
N TYR A 802 14.01 -33.59 0.12
CA TYR A 802 15.36 -34.09 0.43
C TYR A 802 16.37 -33.84 -0.71
N THR A 803 15.94 -33.91 -1.98
CA THR A 803 16.84 -33.72 -3.13
C THR A 803 17.20 -32.25 -3.37
N GLU A 804 16.42 -31.29 -2.88
CA GLU A 804 16.64 -29.87 -3.16
C GLU A 804 17.71 -29.22 -2.26
N GLU A 805 17.83 -29.67 -1.00
CA GLU A 805 18.99 -29.33 -0.14
C GLU A 805 20.27 -30.05 -0.62
N LEU A 806 20.13 -31.23 -1.24
CA LEU A 806 21.20 -31.94 -1.96
C LEU A 806 21.67 -31.18 -3.21
N GLU A 807 20.78 -30.92 -4.18
CA GLU A 807 21.09 -30.16 -5.42
C GLU A 807 21.80 -28.83 -5.09
N LYS A 808 21.38 -28.14 -4.03
CA LYS A 808 21.98 -26.87 -3.62
C LYS A 808 23.33 -27.01 -2.90
N LEU A 809 23.49 -27.96 -1.98
CA LEU A 809 24.80 -28.21 -1.35
C LEU A 809 25.80 -28.81 -2.33
N GLU A 810 25.35 -29.59 -3.31
CA GLU A 810 26.19 -30.12 -4.38
C GLU A 810 26.60 -29.02 -5.36
N GLN A 811 25.71 -28.07 -5.70
CA GLN A 811 26.10 -26.85 -6.43
C GLN A 811 27.06 -25.95 -5.63
N GLU A 812 26.81 -25.73 -4.33
CA GLU A 812 27.72 -24.93 -3.48
C GLU A 812 29.08 -25.61 -3.31
N ARG A 813 29.10 -26.95 -3.20
CA ARG A 813 30.33 -27.75 -3.13
C ARG A 813 31.07 -27.79 -4.47
N LEU A 814 30.37 -27.88 -5.60
CA LEU A 814 30.97 -27.81 -6.94
C LEU A 814 31.49 -26.40 -7.26
N ALA A 815 30.82 -25.34 -6.80
CA ALA A 815 31.32 -23.98 -6.88
C ALA A 815 32.57 -23.80 -6.00
N LEU A 816 32.58 -24.36 -4.79
CA LEU A 816 33.77 -24.36 -3.94
C LEU A 816 34.93 -25.14 -4.59
N GLU A 817 34.67 -26.33 -5.13
CA GLU A 817 35.66 -27.14 -5.84
C GLU A 817 36.10 -26.54 -7.19
N ALA A 818 35.30 -25.66 -7.79
CA ALA A 818 35.74 -24.81 -8.91
C ALA A 818 36.71 -23.74 -8.42
N THR A 819 36.32 -22.90 -7.45
CA THR A 819 37.20 -21.84 -6.89
C THR A 819 38.48 -22.38 -6.26
N ILE A 820 38.49 -23.62 -5.76
CA ILE A 820 39.72 -24.29 -5.27
C ILE A 820 40.60 -24.75 -6.43
N LYS A 821 40.04 -25.19 -7.57
CA LYS A 821 40.82 -25.58 -8.77
C LYS A 821 41.29 -24.41 -9.61
N GLU A 822 40.56 -23.29 -9.58
CA GLU A 822 40.94 -22.04 -10.26
C GLU A 822 42.23 -21.43 -9.67
N ASN A 823 42.57 -21.72 -8.41
CA ASN A 823 43.81 -21.27 -7.76
C ASN A 823 45.08 -22.07 -8.14
N ASP A 824 44.96 -23.23 -8.80
CA ASP A 824 46.07 -24.16 -9.06
C ASP A 824 46.46 -24.26 -10.56
N PHE A 825 45.84 -23.49 -11.47
CA PHE A 825 45.99 -23.71 -12.92
C PHE A 825 46.01 -22.46 -13.84
N GLU A 826 46.74 -21.41 -13.47
CA GLU A 826 47.16 -20.36 -14.42
C GLU A 826 48.45 -20.74 -15.19
N GLU A 827 48.36 -21.70 -16.10
CA GLU A 827 49.32 -21.81 -17.23
C GLU A 827 48.70 -22.57 -18.42
N GLY A 828 48.68 -21.97 -19.62
CA GLY A 828 48.54 -22.74 -20.87
C GLY A 828 47.21 -22.78 -21.65
N LYS A 829 46.67 -21.62 -22.06
CA LYS A 829 45.96 -21.36 -23.34
C LYS A 829 44.79 -22.28 -23.86
N SER A 830 43.67 -21.60 -24.13
CA SER A 830 42.82 -21.68 -25.35
C SER A 830 41.61 -22.63 -25.45
N GLY A 831 40.46 -22.07 -25.86
CA GLY A 831 39.35 -22.80 -26.52
C GLY A 831 37.95 -22.57 -25.92
N ILE A 832 37.09 -21.77 -26.58
CA ILE A 832 35.73 -21.45 -26.11
C ILE A 832 34.65 -22.43 -26.65
N CYS A 833 33.55 -22.54 -25.89
CA CYS A 833 32.40 -23.43 -26.06
C CYS A 833 31.44 -23.05 -27.23
N GLY A 834 30.77 -24.07 -27.81
CA GLY A 834 29.60 -23.93 -28.71
C GLY A 834 29.42 -25.18 -29.60
N PHE A 835 28.21 -25.68 -29.94
CA PHE A 835 26.85 -25.20 -29.66
C PHE A 835 25.80 -26.36 -29.57
N PHE A 836 24.53 -26.01 -29.33
CA PHE A 836 23.38 -26.91 -29.12
C PHE A 836 22.82 -27.64 -30.37
N ARG A 837 22.31 -28.88 -30.15
CA ARG A 837 21.20 -29.55 -30.90
C ARG A 837 21.54 -29.96 -32.36
N LYS A 838 20.76 -30.81 -33.07
CA LYS A 838 19.28 -30.96 -33.09
C LYS A 838 18.83 -32.26 -33.81
N ALA A 839 17.62 -32.75 -33.47
CA ALA A 839 16.75 -33.60 -34.30
C ALA A 839 17.29 -34.98 -34.75
N SER A 840 16.50 -35.94 -35.25
CA SER A 840 15.07 -36.34 -35.04
C SER A 840 14.98 -37.84 -35.45
N THR A 841 13.91 -38.63 -35.32
CA THR A 841 12.52 -38.48 -35.76
C THR A 841 11.77 -39.75 -35.34
N LEU A 842 10.44 -39.72 -35.10
CA LEU A 842 9.56 -40.84 -35.47
C LEU A 842 8.08 -40.43 -35.52
N ASN A 843 7.29 -41.20 -36.27
CA ASN A 843 6.05 -40.75 -36.91
C ASN A 843 4.82 -40.68 -36.00
N ILE A 844 3.91 -39.79 -36.36
CA ILE A 844 2.53 -39.74 -35.85
C ILE A 844 1.65 -40.68 -36.70
N SER A 845 0.87 -41.54 -36.06
CA SER A 845 -0.31 -42.16 -36.66
C SER A 845 -1.58 -41.66 -35.93
N LYS A 846 -2.66 -41.43 -36.69
CA LYS A 846 -3.97 -41.11 -36.12
C LYS A 846 -4.74 -42.40 -35.84
N HIS A 847 -5.48 -42.41 -34.73
CA HIS A 847 -6.70 -43.21 -34.64
C HIS A 847 -7.75 -42.46 -33.83
N GLU A 848 -8.94 -42.32 -34.40
CA GLU A 848 -10.14 -41.90 -33.67
C GLU A 848 -10.91 -43.14 -33.20
N THR A 849 -11.49 -43.09 -32.00
CA THR A 849 -12.64 -43.91 -31.63
C THR A 849 -13.56 -43.13 -30.70
N LYS A 850 -14.82 -42.94 -31.13
CA LYS A 850 -15.92 -42.62 -30.20
C LYS A 850 -16.34 -43.89 -29.47
N LYS A 851 -16.73 -43.77 -28.20
CA LYS A 851 -17.89 -44.51 -27.67
C LYS A 851 -18.45 -43.84 -26.41
N GLU A 852 -19.76 -43.81 -26.33
CA GLU A 852 -20.50 -43.43 -25.13
C GLU A 852 -20.46 -44.58 -24.11
N SER A 853 -20.71 -44.27 -22.84
CA SER A 853 -21.11 -45.28 -21.85
C SER A 853 -22.11 -44.67 -20.87
N THR A 854 -23.14 -45.45 -20.54
CA THR A 854 -24.37 -44.96 -19.89
C THR A 854 -24.17 -44.71 -18.39
N ILE A 855 -24.72 -43.62 -17.87
CA ILE A 855 -24.77 -43.38 -16.43
C ILE A 855 -25.86 -44.29 -15.83
N ASN A 856 -25.45 -45.44 -15.30
CA ASN A 856 -26.33 -46.30 -14.51
C ASN A 856 -26.44 -45.78 -13.07
N THR A 857 -27.65 -45.38 -12.68
CA THR A 857 -27.96 -44.77 -11.38
C THR A 857 -27.82 -45.76 -10.21
N ILE A 858 -26.74 -45.64 -9.43
CA ILE A 858 -26.57 -46.42 -8.20
C ILE A 858 -27.07 -45.60 -6.99
N GLN A 859 -28.23 -46.01 -6.46
CA GLN A 859 -28.76 -45.82 -5.10
C GLN A 859 -28.43 -44.48 -4.38
N SER A 860 -29.37 -43.52 -4.49
CA SER A 860 -29.29 -42.19 -3.86
C SER A 860 -29.23 -42.18 -2.33
N MET A 861 -29.67 -43.24 -1.64
CA MET A 861 -29.70 -43.28 -0.15
C MET A 861 -28.32 -43.16 0.51
N HIS A 862 -27.27 -43.79 -0.05
CA HIS A 862 -25.93 -43.73 0.54
C HIS A 862 -25.23 -42.36 0.32
N VAL A 863 -25.64 -41.60 -0.70
CA VAL A 863 -25.03 -40.32 -1.07
C VAL A 863 -25.30 -39.23 -0.01
N GLY A 864 -26.48 -39.27 0.63
CA GLY A 864 -26.86 -38.31 1.67
C GLY A 864 -25.94 -38.34 2.88
N GLU A 865 -25.82 -39.49 3.54
CA GLU A 865 -24.91 -39.65 4.70
C GLU A 865 -23.45 -39.40 4.33
N PHE A 866 -23.01 -39.88 3.16
CA PHE A 866 -21.64 -39.69 2.70
C PHE A 866 -21.30 -38.20 2.57
N ASN A 867 -22.17 -37.43 1.89
CA ASN A 867 -22.01 -35.99 1.75
C ASN A 867 -22.07 -35.25 3.10
N GLN A 868 -22.94 -35.67 4.03
CA GLN A 868 -22.99 -35.08 5.37
C GLN A 868 -21.68 -35.34 6.14
N LYS A 869 -21.20 -36.59 6.18
CA LYS A 869 -19.92 -36.96 6.83
C LYS A 869 -18.74 -36.20 6.21
N LEU A 870 -18.76 -35.96 4.90
CA LEU A 870 -17.74 -35.18 4.18
C LEU A 870 -17.83 -33.67 4.51
N LEU A 871 -19.04 -33.10 4.61
CA LEU A 871 -19.28 -31.71 5.02
C LEU A 871 -18.86 -31.46 6.48
N GLU A 872 -19.17 -32.39 7.38
CA GLU A 872 -18.76 -32.34 8.78
C GLU A 872 -17.23 -32.43 8.92
N ALA A 873 -16.57 -33.36 8.22
CA ALA A 873 -15.12 -33.42 8.15
C ALA A 873 -14.49 -32.13 7.58
N SER A 874 -15.11 -31.53 6.55
CA SER A 874 -14.63 -30.27 5.96
C SER A 874 -14.74 -29.06 6.91
N THR A 875 -15.61 -29.13 7.92
CA THR A 875 -15.89 -28.04 8.87
C THR A 875 -15.41 -28.31 10.30
N GLN A 876 -14.89 -29.51 10.59
CA GLN A 876 -14.45 -29.97 11.91
C GLN A 876 -13.56 -28.94 12.64
N PHE A 877 -12.57 -28.37 11.94
CA PHE A 877 -11.63 -27.39 12.51
C PHE A 877 -12.16 -25.94 12.56
N LYS A 878 -13.38 -25.65 12.08
CA LYS A 878 -14.03 -24.35 12.31
C LYS A 878 -14.56 -24.24 13.74
N LYS A 879 -15.17 -25.31 14.24
CA LYS A 879 -15.75 -25.38 15.60
C LYS A 879 -14.64 -25.32 16.67
N LYS A 880 -14.96 -24.75 17.83
CA LYS A 880 -14.09 -24.79 19.01
C LYS A 880 -14.05 -26.23 19.52
N GLN A 881 -12.87 -26.76 19.82
CA GLN A 881 -12.73 -28.11 20.38
C GLN A 881 -13.12 -28.11 21.88
N GLY A 882 -13.59 -29.26 22.37
CA GLY A 882 -14.09 -29.42 23.73
C GLY A 882 -12.98 -29.50 24.79
N LYS A 883 -13.31 -30.10 25.94
CA LYS A 883 -12.29 -30.74 26.78
C LYS A 883 -11.89 -32.04 26.07
N GLY A 884 -10.59 -32.33 25.97
CA GLY A 884 -10.08 -33.53 25.29
C GLY A 884 -8.55 -33.52 25.18
N THR A 885 -7.97 -34.43 24.39
CA THR A 885 -6.51 -34.56 24.25
C THR A 885 -6.01 -34.32 22.83
N ILE A 886 -4.78 -33.83 22.74
CA ILE A 886 -3.92 -33.94 21.56
C ILE A 886 -2.83 -34.94 21.95
N ASP A 887 -2.71 -36.01 21.17
CA ASP A 887 -1.79 -37.11 21.44
C ASP A 887 -0.59 -37.00 20.50
N ILE A 888 0.62 -36.89 21.06
CA ILE A 888 1.87 -36.66 20.34
C ILE A 888 2.73 -37.92 20.38
N TRP A 889 2.86 -38.60 19.25
CA TRP A 889 3.66 -39.80 19.07
C TRP A 889 5.03 -39.42 18.52
N TRP A 890 5.96 -39.12 19.42
CA TRP A 890 7.32 -38.66 19.12
C TRP A 890 8.27 -39.87 19.08
N LEU A 891 8.35 -40.49 17.92
CA LEU A 891 9.03 -41.77 17.72
C LEU A 891 10.47 -41.61 17.20
N PHE A 892 10.77 -40.47 16.60
CA PHE A 892 12.05 -40.14 15.97
C PHE A 892 12.38 -38.68 16.28
N ASP A 893 13.65 -38.34 16.49
CA ASP A 893 14.04 -36.95 16.73
C ASP A 893 14.02 -36.15 15.42
N ASP A 894 13.07 -35.23 15.31
CA ASP A 894 12.81 -34.41 14.14
C ASP A 894 13.28 -32.94 14.30
N GLY A 895 14.08 -32.63 15.32
CA GLY A 895 14.48 -31.27 15.69
C GLY A 895 13.45 -30.53 16.56
N GLY A 896 12.36 -31.20 16.95
CA GLY A 896 11.34 -30.70 17.89
C GLY A 896 10.04 -30.19 17.24
N LEU A 897 9.90 -30.30 15.91
CA LEU A 897 8.74 -29.75 15.18
C LEU A 897 7.43 -30.49 15.54
N THR A 898 7.50 -31.80 15.72
CA THR A 898 6.42 -32.70 16.18
C THR A 898 5.83 -32.27 17.52
N ILE A 899 6.62 -31.61 18.39
CA ILE A 899 6.15 -31.05 19.68
C ILE A 899 5.72 -29.58 19.54
N LEU A 900 6.46 -28.79 18.76
CA LEU A 900 6.21 -27.36 18.58
C LEU A 900 4.82 -27.08 17.98
N ILE A 901 4.37 -27.87 17.00
CA ILE A 901 3.06 -27.68 16.35
C ILE A 901 1.90 -27.89 17.35
N PRO A 902 1.78 -29.03 18.08
CA PRO A 902 0.81 -29.21 19.17
C PRO A 902 0.84 -28.10 20.23
N TYR A 903 2.03 -27.65 20.63
CA TYR A 903 2.17 -26.58 21.62
C TYR A 903 1.62 -25.23 21.08
N ILE A 904 1.91 -24.88 19.82
CA ILE A 904 1.32 -23.70 19.18
C ILE A 904 -0.22 -23.81 19.10
N LEU A 905 -0.76 -25.01 18.87
CA LEU A 905 -2.22 -25.23 18.84
C LEU A 905 -2.87 -24.94 20.19
N THR A 906 -2.36 -25.46 21.31
CA THR A 906 -2.98 -25.26 22.65
C THR A 906 -2.97 -23.80 23.11
N ILE A 907 -2.01 -22.99 22.64
CA ILE A 907 -2.01 -21.53 22.86
C ILE A 907 -3.22 -20.84 22.19
N ARG A 908 -3.82 -21.43 21.13
CA ARG A 908 -4.93 -20.81 20.39
C ARG A 908 -6.29 -21.05 21.05
N LYS A 909 -7.16 -20.02 21.01
CA LYS A 909 -8.54 -20.04 21.55
C LYS A 909 -9.42 -21.25 21.11
N LYS A 910 -9.11 -21.92 19.99
CA LYS A 910 -9.81 -23.14 19.52
C LYS A 910 -9.47 -24.42 20.33
N TRP A 911 -8.24 -24.52 20.84
CA TRP A 911 -7.69 -25.73 21.47
C TRP A 911 -7.17 -25.50 22.90
N LYS A 912 -7.39 -24.30 23.50
CA LYS A 912 -6.96 -23.96 24.87
C LYS A 912 -7.41 -24.95 25.96
N ASN A 913 -8.49 -25.69 25.71
CA ASN A 913 -9.04 -26.67 26.64
C ASN A 913 -8.49 -28.10 26.43
N CYS A 914 -7.62 -28.30 25.44
CA CYS A 914 -7.04 -29.60 25.10
C CYS A 914 -5.74 -29.83 25.86
N LYS A 915 -5.58 -31.03 26.44
CA LYS A 915 -4.36 -31.46 27.13
C LYS A 915 -3.41 -32.17 26.16
N LEU A 916 -2.10 -32.00 26.32
CA LEU A 916 -1.11 -32.78 25.56
C LEU A 916 -0.83 -34.11 26.29
N ARG A 917 -0.97 -35.24 25.60
CA ARG A 917 -0.40 -36.54 26.00
C ARG A 917 0.78 -36.85 25.08
N ILE A 918 1.88 -37.33 25.64
CA ILE A 918 3.11 -37.59 24.85
C ILE A 918 3.41 -39.09 24.92
N PHE A 919 3.65 -39.69 23.76
CA PHE A 919 3.95 -41.10 23.57
C PHE A 919 5.32 -41.23 22.91
N THR A 920 6.25 -41.96 23.53
CA THR A 920 7.63 -42.14 23.05
C THR A 920 8.00 -43.62 23.02
N GLY A 921 8.78 -44.03 22.01
CA GLY A 921 9.34 -45.38 21.98
C GLY A 921 10.48 -45.53 22.98
N GLY A 922 10.51 -46.62 23.74
CA GLY A 922 11.50 -46.83 24.81
C GLY A 922 11.81 -48.31 25.10
N LYS A 923 12.70 -48.57 26.07
CA LYS A 923 13.15 -49.92 26.43
C LYS A 923 12.46 -50.44 27.69
N VAL A 924 11.97 -51.69 27.64
CA VAL A 924 11.27 -52.39 28.76
C VAL A 924 12.01 -52.23 30.09
N ASN A 925 13.33 -52.39 30.06
CA ASN A 925 14.18 -52.40 31.25
C ASN A 925 14.41 -51.01 31.90
N ARG A 926 13.95 -49.89 31.30
CA ARG A 926 14.29 -48.51 31.72
C ARG A 926 13.14 -47.50 31.61
N ILE A 927 11.89 -47.97 31.68
CA ILE A 927 10.68 -47.16 31.47
C ILE A 927 10.64 -45.91 32.38
N GLU A 928 10.98 -46.04 33.67
CA GLU A 928 10.93 -44.90 34.61
C GLU A 928 12.06 -43.88 34.37
N GLU A 929 13.29 -44.34 34.09
CA GLU A 929 14.42 -43.48 33.72
C GLU A 929 14.08 -42.64 32.48
N GLU A 930 13.59 -43.30 31.42
CA GLU A 930 13.23 -42.65 30.16
C GLU A 930 12.05 -41.66 30.35
N LYS A 931 11.07 -41.97 31.22
CA LYS A 931 9.94 -41.07 31.55
C LYS A 931 10.41 -39.83 32.31
N LEU A 932 11.35 -39.98 33.25
CA LEU A 932 11.96 -38.85 33.99
C LEU A 932 12.83 -37.96 33.09
N VAL A 933 13.65 -38.55 32.21
CA VAL A 933 14.45 -37.79 31.23
C VAL A 933 13.56 -37.00 30.27
N MET A 934 12.47 -37.61 29.79
CA MET A 934 11.50 -36.95 28.91
C MET A 934 10.76 -35.80 29.62
N ALA A 935 10.34 -36.01 30.88
CA ALA A 935 9.73 -34.96 31.70
C ALA A 935 10.68 -33.78 31.95
N SER A 936 11.97 -34.06 32.19
CA SER A 936 13.03 -33.04 32.36
C SER A 936 13.28 -32.23 31.08
N LEU A 937 13.25 -32.87 29.91
CA LEU A 937 13.37 -32.17 28.62
C LEU A 937 12.16 -31.24 28.37
N LEU A 938 10.94 -31.72 28.62
CA LEU A 938 9.71 -30.96 28.41
C LEU A 938 9.56 -29.79 29.40
N SER A 939 10.01 -29.95 30.65
CA SER A 939 10.01 -28.87 31.64
C SER A 939 11.01 -27.77 31.27
N LYS A 940 12.18 -28.12 30.72
CA LYS A 940 13.16 -27.16 30.17
C LYS A 940 12.61 -26.38 28.97
N PHE A 941 11.84 -27.02 28.09
CA PHE A 941 11.07 -26.33 27.05
C PHE A 941 9.82 -25.58 27.56
N ARG A 942 9.50 -25.68 28.86
CA ARG A 942 8.32 -25.08 29.53
C ARG A 942 6.97 -25.53 28.95
N ILE A 943 6.93 -26.71 28.32
CA ILE A 943 5.73 -27.26 27.67
C ILE A 943 4.91 -28.05 28.68
N LYS A 944 3.66 -27.62 28.91
CA LYS A 944 2.73 -28.30 29.82
C LYS A 944 2.10 -29.51 29.15
N PHE A 945 2.55 -30.70 29.55
CA PHE A 945 1.92 -31.98 29.26
C PHE A 945 0.95 -32.39 30.40
N ALA A 946 0.13 -33.40 30.14
CA ALA A 946 -0.73 -34.02 31.14
C ALA A 946 -0.27 -35.42 31.55
N ASP A 947 0.38 -36.15 30.63
CA ASP A 947 1.00 -37.46 30.87
C ASP A 947 2.04 -37.76 29.78
N ILE A 948 2.98 -38.66 30.09
CA ILE A 948 4.04 -39.17 29.22
C ILE A 948 4.00 -40.70 29.29
N ASN A 949 3.71 -41.38 28.19
CA ASN A 949 3.65 -42.83 28.12
C ASN A 949 4.77 -43.38 27.24
N ILE A 950 5.42 -44.45 27.71
CA ILE A 950 6.54 -45.07 27.01
C ILE A 950 6.09 -46.42 26.50
N ILE A 951 6.25 -46.62 25.19
CA ILE A 951 5.75 -47.79 24.48
C ILE A 951 6.93 -48.64 24.06
N CYS A 952 7.00 -49.86 24.60
CA CYS A 952 8.06 -50.83 24.30
C CYS A 952 7.65 -51.79 23.17
N ASP A 953 6.36 -52.07 23.04
CA ASP A 953 5.78 -53.13 22.20
C ASP A 953 5.73 -52.81 20.69
N ILE A 954 6.39 -51.72 20.27
CA ILE A 954 6.44 -51.20 18.90
C ILE A 954 7.00 -52.23 17.90
N ASN A 955 7.86 -53.14 18.39
CA ASN A 955 8.63 -54.08 17.57
C ASN A 955 8.16 -55.54 17.75
N ILE A 956 7.08 -55.77 18.50
CA ILE A 956 6.43 -57.09 18.57
C ILE A 956 5.71 -57.35 17.24
N LYS A 957 5.66 -58.61 16.79
CA LYS A 957 4.93 -58.98 15.57
C LYS A 957 3.44 -58.61 15.71
N PRO A 958 2.81 -57.97 14.70
CA PRO A 958 1.40 -57.59 14.76
C PRO A 958 0.47 -58.81 14.80
N HIS A 959 -0.80 -58.58 15.13
CA HIS A 959 -1.81 -59.63 15.10
C HIS A 959 -1.98 -60.19 13.67
N LYS A 960 -2.21 -61.51 13.58
CA LYS A 960 -2.33 -62.22 12.29
C LYS A 960 -3.41 -61.62 11.37
N GLU A 961 -4.51 -61.12 11.95
CA GLU A 961 -5.59 -60.45 11.23
C GLU A 961 -5.15 -59.11 10.62
N SER A 962 -4.48 -58.26 11.42
CA SER A 962 -3.91 -56.99 10.97
C SER A 962 -2.89 -57.19 9.85
N TRP A 963 -2.07 -58.24 9.96
CA TRP A 963 -1.09 -58.60 8.94
C TRP A 963 -1.73 -59.13 7.65
N LYS A 964 -2.69 -60.07 7.75
CA LYS A 964 -3.42 -60.59 6.58
C LYS A 964 -4.14 -59.46 5.82
N PHE A 965 -4.74 -58.50 6.52
CA PHE A 965 -5.32 -57.31 5.90
C PHE A 965 -4.28 -56.42 5.18
N PHE A 966 -3.03 -56.37 5.65
CA PHE A 966 -1.95 -55.66 4.97
C PHE A 966 -1.49 -56.42 3.71
N GLU A 967 -1.37 -57.75 3.77
CA GLU A 967 -1.10 -58.59 2.59
C GLU A 967 -2.20 -58.44 1.53
N GLU A 968 -3.47 -58.55 1.91
CA GLU A 968 -4.64 -58.32 1.04
C GLU A 968 -4.69 -56.88 0.45
N MET A 969 -4.08 -55.90 1.11
CA MET A 969 -3.98 -54.53 0.59
C MET A 969 -2.92 -54.38 -0.51
N ILE A 970 -1.75 -55.00 -0.34
CA ILE A 970 -0.61 -54.82 -1.26
C ILE A 970 -0.67 -55.74 -2.48
N GLU A 971 -1.40 -56.86 -2.39
CA GLU A 971 -1.43 -57.92 -3.41
C GLU A 971 -1.69 -57.43 -4.86
N PRO A 972 -2.62 -56.50 -5.15
CA PRO A 972 -2.84 -55.98 -6.52
C PRO A 972 -1.65 -55.21 -7.11
N TYR A 973 -0.73 -54.75 -6.26
CA TYR A 973 0.41 -53.88 -6.62
C TYR A 973 1.74 -54.62 -6.69
N ARG A 974 1.76 -55.93 -6.39
CA ARG A 974 2.94 -56.79 -6.49
C ARG A 974 3.31 -57.13 -7.94
N LEU A 975 4.56 -57.55 -8.11
CA LEU A 975 5.10 -58.04 -9.37
C LEU A 975 5.11 -59.57 -9.51
N HIS A 976 5.13 -60.33 -8.40
CA HIS A 976 5.32 -61.79 -8.39
C HIS A 976 6.50 -62.21 -9.24
N GLU A 977 7.68 -61.77 -8.80
CA GLU A 977 8.95 -61.90 -9.50
C GLU A 977 9.52 -63.31 -9.40
N SER A 978 9.45 -63.92 -8.21
CA SER A 978 9.93 -65.27 -7.91
C SER A 978 9.17 -66.40 -8.64
N CYS A 979 8.16 -66.05 -9.43
CA CYS A 979 7.34 -66.97 -10.22
C CYS A 979 7.53 -66.78 -11.73
N LYS A 980 8.61 -66.10 -12.17
CA LYS A 980 8.87 -65.71 -13.57
C LYS A 980 10.35 -65.83 -13.92
N ASP A 981 10.65 -66.00 -15.20
CA ASP A 981 12.02 -66.04 -15.71
C ASP A 981 12.76 -64.72 -15.48
N ILE A 982 14.06 -64.81 -15.17
CA ILE A 982 14.92 -63.69 -14.79
C ILE A 982 14.90 -62.54 -15.82
N THR A 983 14.94 -62.87 -17.11
CA THR A 983 14.88 -61.88 -18.21
C THR A 983 13.53 -61.16 -18.28
N THR A 984 12.43 -61.86 -18.00
CA THR A 984 11.08 -61.31 -17.95
C THR A 984 10.86 -60.47 -16.70
N ALA A 985 11.41 -60.91 -15.56
CA ALA A 985 11.43 -60.17 -14.31
C ALA A 985 12.17 -58.82 -14.42
N GLU A 986 13.38 -58.81 -14.98
CA GLU A 986 14.15 -57.58 -15.22
C GLU A 986 13.44 -56.61 -16.19
N LYS A 987 12.76 -57.13 -17.20
CA LYS A 987 11.98 -56.31 -18.14
C LYS A 987 10.80 -55.65 -17.42
N LEU A 988 10.02 -56.42 -16.66
CA LEU A 988 8.89 -55.88 -15.89
C LEU A 988 9.33 -54.87 -14.80
N LYS A 989 10.50 -55.07 -14.19
CA LYS A 989 11.14 -54.11 -13.28
C LYS A 989 11.44 -52.77 -13.97
N ARG A 990 12.01 -52.81 -15.19
CA ARG A 990 12.29 -51.60 -15.98
C ARG A 990 11.02 -50.91 -16.49
N GLU A 991 9.99 -51.67 -16.82
CA GLU A 991 8.72 -51.14 -17.33
C GLU A 991 7.78 -50.61 -16.22
N THR A 992 7.86 -51.13 -14.99
CA THR A 992 6.93 -50.77 -13.90
C THR A 992 7.61 -50.56 -12.52
N PRO A 993 8.62 -49.66 -12.39
CA PRO A 993 9.42 -49.48 -11.17
C PRO A 993 8.64 -48.95 -9.94
N TRP A 994 7.37 -48.54 -10.10
CA TRP A 994 6.46 -48.13 -9.03
C TRP A 994 5.67 -49.28 -8.40
N LYS A 995 5.81 -50.52 -8.90
CA LYS A 995 5.21 -51.73 -8.31
C LYS A 995 6.11 -52.34 -7.24
N ILE A 996 5.54 -53.17 -6.38
CA ILE A 996 6.23 -53.80 -5.25
C ILE A 996 6.93 -55.08 -5.73
N THR A 997 8.22 -55.22 -5.45
CA THR A 997 8.98 -56.45 -5.74
C THR A 997 9.05 -57.36 -4.51
N ASP A 998 9.13 -58.68 -4.71
CA ASP A 998 9.09 -59.62 -3.59
C ASP A 998 10.41 -59.60 -2.77
N ALA A 999 11.54 -59.31 -3.42
CA ALA A 999 12.82 -59.06 -2.74
C ALA A 999 12.79 -57.80 -1.85
N GLU A 1000 12.15 -56.72 -2.31
CA GLU A 1000 11.91 -55.50 -1.51
C GLU A 1000 10.97 -55.79 -0.33
N LEU A 1001 9.90 -56.54 -0.56
CA LEU A 1001 8.92 -56.87 0.48
C LEU A 1001 9.55 -57.70 1.61
N GLU A 1002 10.43 -58.65 1.29
CA GLU A 1002 11.19 -59.42 2.28
C GLU A 1002 12.22 -58.53 2.99
N ALA A 1003 12.95 -57.67 2.26
CA ALA A 1003 13.93 -56.74 2.84
C ALA A 1003 13.32 -55.69 3.78
N PHE A 1004 12.07 -55.28 3.56
CA PHE A 1004 11.35 -54.33 4.42
C PHE A 1004 10.21 -54.97 5.25
N LYS A 1005 10.25 -56.29 5.44
CA LYS A 1005 9.23 -57.07 6.16
C LYS A 1005 9.09 -56.64 7.63
N GLU A 1006 10.20 -56.50 8.34
CA GLU A 1006 10.26 -56.04 9.74
C GLU A 1006 9.74 -54.60 9.89
N LYS A 1007 10.09 -53.74 8.95
CA LYS A 1007 9.63 -52.35 8.90
C LYS A 1007 8.12 -52.29 8.64
N SER A 1008 7.59 -53.19 7.82
CA SER A 1008 6.16 -53.35 7.56
C SER A 1008 5.42 -53.88 8.80
N TYR A 1009 5.95 -54.93 9.47
CA TYR A 1009 5.43 -55.41 10.76
C TYR A 1009 5.33 -54.26 11.78
N ARG A 1010 6.36 -53.41 11.88
CA ARG A 1010 6.36 -52.24 12.76
C ARG A 1010 5.29 -51.19 12.40
N GLN A 1011 4.99 -50.95 11.12
CA GLN A 1011 3.92 -50.01 10.75
C GLN A 1011 2.54 -50.57 11.09
N VAL A 1012 2.31 -51.86 10.86
CA VAL A 1012 1.07 -52.55 11.23
C VAL A 1012 0.90 -52.56 12.76
N ARG A 1013 1.95 -52.91 13.51
CA ARG A 1013 1.94 -52.91 14.99
C ARG A 1013 1.70 -51.51 15.57
N LEU A 1014 2.27 -50.46 14.97
CA LEU A 1014 2.04 -49.09 15.42
C LEU A 1014 0.56 -48.67 15.28
N ASN A 1015 -0.12 -49.11 14.21
CA ASN A 1015 -1.55 -48.84 14.02
C ASN A 1015 -2.42 -49.51 15.11
N GLU A 1016 -2.07 -50.73 15.54
CA GLU A 1016 -2.74 -51.41 16.66
C GLU A 1016 -2.62 -50.58 17.95
N LEU A 1017 -1.39 -50.17 18.30
CA LEU A 1017 -1.07 -49.38 19.49
C LEU A 1017 -1.73 -47.98 19.45
N LEU A 1018 -1.83 -47.36 18.26
CA LEU A 1018 -2.55 -46.10 18.04
C LEU A 1018 -4.07 -46.23 18.27
N GLN A 1019 -4.68 -47.33 17.81
CA GLN A 1019 -6.10 -47.60 18.01
C GLN A 1019 -6.44 -47.95 19.47
N GLU A 1020 -5.51 -48.57 20.19
CA GLU A 1020 -5.62 -48.84 21.63
C GLU A 1020 -5.56 -47.54 22.45
N HIS A 1021 -4.52 -46.71 22.26
CA HIS A 1021 -4.23 -45.59 23.16
C HIS A 1021 -4.87 -44.26 22.75
N SER A 1022 -5.08 -44.02 21.46
CA SER A 1022 -5.39 -42.68 20.89
C SER A 1022 -6.73 -42.57 20.16
N ARG A 1023 -7.56 -43.63 20.12
CA ARG A 1023 -8.88 -43.63 19.45
C ARG A 1023 -9.87 -42.57 19.95
N ALA A 1024 -9.69 -42.05 21.17
CA ALA A 1024 -10.52 -40.98 21.76
C ALA A 1024 -9.93 -39.56 21.64
N ALA A 1025 -8.78 -39.38 20.97
CA ALA A 1025 -8.11 -38.08 20.85
C ALA A 1025 -8.80 -37.14 19.85
N ASN A 1026 -8.69 -35.82 20.06
CA ASN A 1026 -9.19 -34.82 19.10
C ASN A 1026 -8.25 -34.59 17.91
N LEU A 1027 -6.95 -34.89 18.10
CA LEU A 1027 -5.91 -34.80 17.09
C LEU A 1027 -4.77 -35.74 17.50
N ILE A 1028 -4.29 -36.56 16.58
CA ILE A 1028 -3.06 -37.35 16.74
C ILE A 1028 -1.97 -36.66 15.93
N VAL A 1029 -0.78 -36.48 16.50
CA VAL A 1029 0.40 -35.95 15.80
C VAL A 1029 1.49 -37.00 15.86
N LEU A 1030 1.94 -37.48 14.70
CA LEU A 1030 2.81 -38.65 14.56
C LEU A 1030 4.05 -38.31 13.73
N SER A 1031 5.23 -38.76 14.16
CA SER A 1031 6.45 -38.69 13.34
C SER A 1031 6.30 -39.52 12.05
N LEU A 1032 6.38 -38.88 10.88
CA LEU A 1032 6.23 -39.53 9.56
C LEU A 1032 7.39 -40.54 9.32
N PRO A 1033 7.11 -41.79 8.89
CA PRO A 1033 8.15 -42.78 8.61
C PRO A 1033 8.99 -42.42 7.37
N VAL A 1034 10.26 -42.82 7.39
CA VAL A 1034 11.22 -42.53 6.31
C VAL A 1034 11.18 -43.59 5.22
N ALA A 1035 11.21 -43.17 3.94
CA ALA A 1035 11.53 -44.03 2.81
C ALA A 1035 12.59 -43.36 1.91
N ARG A 1036 13.50 -44.16 1.33
CA ARG A 1036 14.45 -43.68 0.31
C ARG A 1036 13.86 -43.94 -1.07
N LYS A 1037 13.70 -42.87 -1.85
CA LYS A 1037 13.26 -42.90 -3.24
C LYS A 1037 14.15 -43.86 -4.05
N GLY A 1038 13.54 -44.77 -4.80
CA GLY A 1038 14.26 -45.76 -5.63
C GLY A 1038 14.80 -46.98 -4.88
N VAL A 1039 14.74 -46.99 -3.54
CA VAL A 1039 15.01 -48.19 -2.71
C VAL A 1039 13.70 -48.78 -2.17
N VAL A 1040 12.71 -47.93 -1.90
CA VAL A 1040 11.33 -48.30 -1.57
C VAL A 1040 10.42 -47.86 -2.72
N SER A 1041 9.51 -48.74 -3.11
CA SER A 1041 8.50 -48.57 -4.15
C SER A 1041 7.37 -47.66 -3.70
N ASP A 1042 6.86 -46.85 -4.62
CA ASP A 1042 5.83 -45.83 -4.37
C ASP A 1042 4.55 -46.44 -3.76
N TYR A 1043 4.11 -47.61 -4.23
CA TYR A 1043 2.93 -48.28 -3.66
C TYR A 1043 3.19 -48.88 -2.27
N LEU A 1044 4.38 -49.40 -1.97
CA LEU A 1044 4.70 -49.93 -0.64
C LEU A 1044 4.70 -48.80 0.42
N TYR A 1045 5.28 -47.66 0.07
CA TYR A 1045 5.28 -46.49 0.95
C TYR A 1045 3.85 -45.92 1.15
N MET A 1046 3.01 -45.88 0.12
CA MET A 1046 1.59 -45.51 0.29
C MET A 1046 0.81 -46.49 1.17
N ALA A 1047 1.05 -47.80 1.04
CA ALA A 1047 0.43 -48.81 1.90
C ALA A 1047 0.82 -48.63 3.37
N TRP A 1048 2.09 -48.29 3.67
CA TRP A 1048 2.52 -47.91 5.02
C TRP A 1048 1.78 -46.69 5.56
N LEU A 1049 1.61 -45.63 4.75
CA LEU A 1049 0.89 -44.42 5.19
C LEU A 1049 -0.62 -44.64 5.35
N GLU A 1050 -1.24 -45.51 4.53
CA GLU A 1050 -2.66 -45.86 4.72
C GLU A 1050 -2.86 -46.71 5.97
N ILE A 1051 -2.05 -47.75 6.22
CA ILE A 1051 -2.23 -48.60 7.40
C ILE A 1051 -2.00 -47.81 8.70
N LEU A 1052 -1.05 -46.87 8.73
CA LEU A 1052 -0.80 -45.97 9.88
C LEU A 1052 -1.93 -44.96 10.16
N SER A 1053 -2.87 -44.76 9.22
CA SER A 1053 -3.97 -43.78 9.35
C SER A 1053 -5.36 -44.43 9.35
N LYS A 1054 -5.44 -45.76 9.26
CA LYS A 1054 -6.70 -46.53 9.23
C LYS A 1054 -7.45 -46.43 10.56
N ASN A 1055 -8.76 -46.19 10.51
CA ASN A 1055 -9.69 -46.20 11.65
C ASN A 1055 -9.41 -45.19 12.80
N LEU A 1056 -8.53 -44.22 12.60
CA LEU A 1056 -8.15 -43.24 13.63
C LEU A 1056 -8.88 -41.89 13.53
N PRO A 1057 -8.91 -41.09 14.62
CA PRO A 1057 -9.19 -39.65 14.57
C PRO A 1057 -8.25 -38.89 13.62
N PRO A 1058 -8.49 -37.58 13.35
CA PRO A 1058 -7.64 -36.79 12.47
C PRO A 1058 -6.16 -36.88 12.88
N ILE A 1059 -5.33 -37.37 11.96
CA ILE A 1059 -3.89 -37.54 12.16
C ILE A 1059 -3.10 -36.50 11.36
N LEU A 1060 -2.11 -35.90 12.01
CA LEU A 1060 -1.14 -34.99 11.41
C LEU A 1060 0.22 -35.68 11.45
N MET A 1061 0.65 -36.22 10.31
CA MET A 1061 2.00 -36.77 10.17
C MET A 1061 2.99 -35.61 9.97
N VAL A 1062 3.99 -35.52 10.84
CA VAL A 1062 4.96 -34.41 10.90
C VAL A 1062 6.38 -34.96 10.71
N ARG A 1063 7.22 -34.22 10.00
CA ARG A 1063 8.69 -34.39 10.04
C ARG A 1063 9.36 -33.03 9.87
N GLY A 1064 10.32 -32.73 10.74
CA GLY A 1064 11.22 -31.60 10.57
C GLY A 1064 12.45 -31.96 9.73
N ASN A 1065 13.22 -30.94 9.33
CA ASN A 1065 14.48 -31.08 8.61
C ASN A 1065 15.68 -31.39 9.52
N HIS A 1066 15.44 -31.84 10.76
CA HIS A 1066 16.44 -32.16 11.79
C HIS A 1066 17.32 -30.97 12.25
N LYS A 1067 17.05 -29.75 11.76
CA LYS A 1067 17.55 -28.49 12.32
C LYS A 1067 16.71 -28.13 13.55
N ASN A 1068 17.34 -27.65 14.62
CA ASN A 1068 16.64 -27.39 15.88
C ASN A 1068 15.63 -26.25 15.73
N VAL A 1069 14.35 -26.54 16.00
CA VAL A 1069 13.27 -25.51 16.08
C VAL A 1069 12.92 -25.14 17.53
N LEU A 1070 13.56 -25.80 18.50
CA LEU A 1070 13.50 -25.54 19.93
C LEU A 1070 14.91 -25.52 20.51
N THR A 1071 15.13 -24.66 21.51
CA THR A 1071 16.32 -24.62 22.36
C THR A 1071 15.89 -24.26 23.78
N PHE A 1072 16.64 -24.72 24.79
CA PHE A 1072 16.41 -24.38 26.20
C PHE A 1072 17.45 -23.41 26.77
N TYR A 1073 18.47 -23.04 25.99
CA TYR A 1073 19.41 -21.97 26.33
C TYR A 1073 19.03 -20.67 25.63
N SER A 1074 19.33 -19.56 26.31
CA SER A 1074 19.23 -18.19 25.80
C SER A 1074 20.36 -17.89 24.82
#